data_AF-A0A7Y6DX84-F1
#
_entry.id   AF-A0A7Y6DX84-F1
#
_cell.length_a   1.000
_cell.length_b   1.000
_cell.length_c   1.000
_cell.angle_alpha   90.00
_cell.angle_beta   90.00
_cell.angle_gamma   90.00
#
_symmetry.space_group_name_H-M   'P 1'
#
loop_
_entity.id
_entity.type
_entity.pdbx_description
1 polymer ?
#
loop_
_entity_poly.entity_id
_entity_poly.type
_entity_poly.pdbx_seq_one_letter_code
_entity_poly.pdbx_strand_id
1 'polypeptide(L)'
;MPSRTATITAAVVAAAVLAVPGLAQARAAERPAFSDGVVRAATASAVTPAASQDPDVVVEEAPLVVATEAEATPSTGENPATVDPGDGTLVADALTQDGRVETDVIVTPDAQTIGVTWPAGAAPAEDAQVRTLDDGTWTAWQALEGSDVAPDLGTVDAARTRDGTDSFWIGDADAVQLSFAATSTGGPADMSLTLVGSQEVAPASAEPLVGSVASTGSARATVRNAALTAPAAAALPTAVAAPIVFTRDAWGARAQACSPDVAKTLVGAVLHHTAGSNTYASVAEAMQQIRNDQAYHIDGRGWCDIGYNFIVDKWGNLYEGRQNSLTQPIIGVHAGGFNTGTVGVSMLGEYGAVAPSPAMQEAVARIIGYRLGVYGRNPDGSMVYTTLGGENSRFAAGTTLQLPVVFGHRDVAYTACPGNLGYSTLPGIRQRALRVAYAEPLVRALYHDMLQRVPDPTGLQTWTSMILTGATPASALGTAIAHSREYVQRRVTEAYVEVLGRGPDPQGLEVQTLEVMAGRLRVEDLRGRLIASDEYYLRAGGTSTAYVQRLYRDILHREAAASEVAFWVSTIGTRGRSAAPSGVWWSLESAQIRVTEMYVIYLGRGPDPTGFATWAPYWITNGEDALRAGVVGSEEYLARSPQFMP
;
A
#
# COMPACT_ATOMS: atom_id res chain seq x y z
N MET A 1 -57.69 -7.55 -18.39
CA MET A 1 -58.46 -8.21 -17.32
C MET A 1 -59.35 -9.28 -17.94
N PRO A 2 -59.48 -10.51 -17.39
CA PRO A 2 -58.55 -11.31 -16.57
C PRO A 2 -58.17 -12.64 -17.30
N SER A 3 -56.90 -13.04 -17.35
CA SER A 3 -56.15 -13.90 -16.42
C SER A 3 -56.63 -15.37 -16.30
N ARG A 4 -55.85 -16.31 -16.85
CA ARG A 4 -55.72 -17.67 -16.31
C ARG A 4 -54.24 -17.99 -16.10
N THR A 5 -53.92 -18.17 -14.83
CA THR A 5 -52.65 -18.53 -14.21
C THR A 5 -52.22 -19.94 -14.62
N ALA A 6 -50.97 -20.10 -15.06
CA ALA A 6 -50.31 -21.39 -15.17
C ALA A 6 -49.23 -21.47 -14.08
N THR A 7 -49.45 -22.36 -13.11
CA THR A 7 -48.53 -22.67 -12.03
C THR A 7 -47.46 -23.62 -12.56
N ILE A 8 -46.19 -23.19 -12.55
CA ILE A 8 -45.03 -24.06 -12.84
C ILE A 8 -44.55 -24.65 -11.51
N THR A 9 -44.64 -25.97 -11.39
CA THR A 9 -44.10 -26.75 -10.27
C THR A 9 -42.61 -26.99 -10.50
N ALA A 10 -41.76 -26.52 -9.58
CA ALA A 10 -40.32 -26.77 -9.60
C ALA A 10 -40.02 -28.21 -9.14
N ALA A 11 -39.30 -28.97 -9.96
CA ALA A 11 -38.79 -30.29 -9.62
C ALA A 11 -37.41 -30.16 -8.93
N VAL A 12 -37.33 -30.66 -7.70
CA VAL A 12 -36.10 -30.84 -6.94
C VAL A 12 -35.43 -32.14 -7.41
N VAL A 13 -34.21 -32.05 -7.95
CA VAL A 13 -33.37 -33.22 -8.24
C VAL A 13 -32.40 -33.40 -7.08
N ALA A 14 -32.61 -34.47 -6.32
CA ALA A 14 -31.69 -34.95 -5.29
C ALA A 14 -30.55 -35.75 -5.94
N ALA A 15 -29.30 -35.34 -5.73
CA ALA A 15 -28.12 -36.11 -6.11
C ALA A 15 -27.62 -36.90 -4.90
N ALA A 16 -27.61 -38.23 -5.05
CA ALA A 16 -27.16 -39.20 -4.08
C ALA A 16 -25.62 -39.24 -3.97
N VAL A 17 -25.12 -39.28 -2.74
CA VAL A 17 -23.70 -39.51 -2.43
C VAL A 17 -23.46 -41.02 -2.35
N LEU A 18 -22.59 -41.54 -3.23
CA LEU A 18 -22.08 -42.90 -3.19
C LEU A 18 -20.84 -42.96 -2.29
N ALA A 19 -20.89 -43.82 -1.26
CA ALA A 19 -19.77 -44.14 -0.38
C ALA A 19 -18.86 -45.21 -1.02
N VAL A 20 -17.54 -45.03 -0.92
CA VAL A 20 -16.54 -46.07 -1.20
C VAL A 20 -15.57 -46.14 0.00
N PRO A 21 -15.32 -47.32 0.61
CA PRO A 21 -14.39 -47.47 1.72
C PRO A 21 -12.99 -47.81 1.22
N GLY A 22 -11.95 -47.24 1.86
CA GLY A 22 -10.55 -47.56 1.57
C GLY A 22 -9.60 -46.95 2.58
N LEU A 23 -9.33 -47.68 3.66
CA LEU A 23 -8.31 -47.40 4.67
C LEU A 23 -6.90 -47.57 4.07
N ALA A 24 -6.05 -46.54 4.19
CA ALA A 24 -4.60 -46.69 4.17
C ALA A 24 -3.98 -45.78 5.24
N GLN A 25 -3.31 -46.41 6.20
CA GLN A 25 -2.62 -45.80 7.33
C GLN A 25 -1.47 -44.90 6.87
N ALA A 26 -1.49 -43.62 7.26
CA ALA A 26 -0.32 -42.76 7.25
C ALA A 26 0.34 -42.80 8.64
N ARG A 27 1.61 -43.21 8.66
CA ARG A 27 2.50 -43.25 9.83
C ARG A 27 2.62 -41.88 10.48
N ALA A 28 2.53 -41.86 11.82
CA ALA A 28 2.98 -40.75 12.65
C ALA A 28 4.50 -40.57 12.50
N ALA A 29 4.93 -39.35 12.17
CA ALA A 29 6.30 -38.90 12.31
C ALA A 29 6.37 -37.93 13.50
N GLU A 30 7.33 -38.18 14.38
CA GLU A 30 7.50 -37.63 15.71
C GLU A 30 7.68 -36.11 15.74
N ARG A 31 7.06 -35.46 16.73
CA ARG A 31 7.33 -34.07 17.12
C ARG A 31 8.55 -34.06 18.06
N PRO A 32 9.53 -33.14 17.89
CA PRO A 32 10.55 -32.96 18.90
C PRO A 32 9.95 -32.30 20.14
N ALA A 33 10.20 -32.93 21.30
CA ALA A 33 9.82 -32.46 22.62
C ALA A 33 10.64 -31.23 23.01
N PHE A 34 9.97 -30.14 23.39
CA PHE A 34 10.57 -29.04 24.13
C PHE A 34 10.37 -29.29 25.63
N SER A 35 11.47 -29.24 26.38
CA SER A 35 11.53 -29.49 27.81
C SER A 35 10.77 -28.43 28.62
N ASP A 36 9.99 -28.89 29.59
CA ASP A 36 9.36 -28.09 30.64
C ASP A 36 10.40 -27.30 31.45
N GLY A 37 10.57 -26.03 31.12
CA GLY A 37 11.25 -25.05 31.94
C GLY A 37 10.22 -24.21 32.70
N VAL A 38 9.97 -24.55 33.96
CA VAL A 38 9.18 -23.73 34.89
C VAL A 38 9.92 -22.40 35.12
N VAL A 39 9.47 -21.32 34.46
CA VAL A 39 9.91 -19.97 34.78
C VAL A 39 9.04 -19.46 35.93
N ARG A 40 9.65 -19.32 37.11
CA ARG A 40 9.01 -18.67 38.26
C ARG A 40 8.66 -17.23 37.89
N ALA A 41 7.39 -16.86 38.10
CA ALA A 41 6.92 -15.49 38.03
C ALA A 41 7.73 -14.61 38.99
N ALA A 42 8.46 -13.64 38.44
CA ALA A 42 8.99 -12.54 39.22
C ALA A 42 7.83 -11.58 39.51
N THR A 43 7.59 -11.30 40.79
CA THR A 43 6.67 -10.27 41.25
C THR A 43 7.07 -8.92 40.66
N ALA A 44 6.18 -8.35 39.84
CA ALA A 44 6.33 -7.00 39.31
C ALA A 44 6.41 -6.00 40.48
N SER A 45 7.56 -5.32 40.59
CA SER A 45 7.65 -4.11 41.41
C SER A 45 7.09 -2.94 40.61
N ALA A 46 6.32 -2.08 41.27
CA ALA A 46 5.79 -0.84 40.71
C ALA A 46 6.91 -0.05 40.01
N VAL A 47 6.73 0.20 38.71
CA VAL A 47 7.64 1.03 37.91
C VAL A 47 7.26 2.47 38.18
N THR A 48 8.20 3.25 38.72
CA THR A 48 8.12 4.71 38.82
C THR A 48 8.28 5.32 37.42
N PRO A 49 7.56 6.39 37.04
CA PRO A 49 7.67 6.97 35.71
C PRO A 49 9.11 7.45 35.44
N ALA A 50 9.66 7.10 34.28
CA ALA A 50 10.97 7.57 33.87
C ALA A 50 10.84 9.01 33.35
N ALA A 51 11.69 9.91 33.86
CA ALA A 51 11.79 11.29 33.37
C ALA A 51 12.07 11.34 31.85
N SER A 52 11.44 12.32 31.17
CA SER A 52 11.66 12.63 29.74
C SER A 52 13.14 12.60 29.38
N GLN A 53 13.51 11.79 28.38
CA GLN A 53 14.88 11.72 27.83
C GLN A 53 15.13 12.68 26.67
N ASP A 54 14.17 13.56 26.38
CA ASP A 54 14.34 14.70 25.49
C ASP A 54 14.40 15.97 26.36
N PRO A 55 15.54 16.69 26.43
CA PRO A 55 15.65 17.87 27.29
C PRO A 55 14.69 19.00 26.91
N ASP A 56 14.13 18.97 25.68
CA ASP A 56 13.27 20.03 25.15
C ASP A 56 11.77 19.65 25.19
N VAL A 57 11.42 18.44 25.64
CA VAL A 57 10.03 17.99 25.86
C VAL A 57 9.80 17.71 27.34
N VAL A 58 8.82 18.39 27.92
CA VAL A 58 8.37 18.20 29.29
C VAL A 58 7.10 17.34 29.28
N VAL A 59 7.10 16.31 30.10
CA VAL A 59 5.92 15.48 30.35
C VAL A 59 5.62 15.48 31.83
N GLU A 60 4.38 15.80 32.15
CA GLU A 60 3.85 15.80 33.51
C GLU A 60 2.66 14.84 33.57
N GLU A 61 2.66 13.97 34.58
CA GLU A 61 1.58 13.01 34.81
C GLU A 61 0.98 13.23 36.19
N ALA A 62 -0.31 13.56 36.22
CA ALA A 62 -1.06 13.81 37.44
C ALA A 62 -2.10 12.69 37.65
N PRO A 63 -2.06 11.97 38.78
CA PRO A 63 -3.10 10.99 39.10
C PRO A 63 -4.47 11.65 39.09
N LEU A 64 -5.43 11.04 38.41
CA LEU A 64 -6.78 11.56 38.25
C LEU A 64 -7.79 10.60 38.87
N VAL A 65 -8.73 11.12 39.65
CA VAL A 65 -9.83 10.35 40.23
C VAL A 65 -11.14 10.96 39.78
N VAL A 66 -12.02 10.14 39.20
CA VAL A 66 -13.38 10.54 38.84
C VAL A 66 -14.32 9.99 39.92
N ALA A 67 -14.95 10.88 40.68
CA ALA A 67 -15.81 10.51 41.79
C ALA A 67 -17.07 9.78 41.31
N THR A 68 -17.63 8.93 42.18
CA THR A 68 -18.97 8.38 41.94
C THR A 68 -20.03 9.47 42.11
N GLU A 69 -21.20 9.29 41.51
CA GLU A 69 -22.34 10.21 41.69
C GLU A 69 -22.70 10.43 43.17
N ALA A 70 -22.51 9.42 44.02
CA ALA A 70 -22.80 9.49 45.45
C ALA A 70 -21.75 10.26 46.27
N GLU A 71 -20.52 10.34 45.77
CA GLU A 71 -19.40 11.05 46.41
C GLU A 71 -19.26 12.49 45.90
N ALA A 72 -19.85 12.79 44.73
CA ALA A 72 -19.75 14.09 44.10
C ALA A 72 -20.51 15.19 44.88
N THR A 73 -19.93 16.38 44.91
CA THR A 73 -20.50 17.57 45.56
C THR A 73 -21.19 18.47 44.54
N PRO A 74 -22.37 19.06 44.85
CA PRO A 74 -23.03 19.95 43.90
C PRO A 74 -22.13 21.13 43.51
N SER A 75 -21.92 21.30 42.20
CA SER A 75 -21.17 22.44 41.66
C SER A 75 -21.87 23.75 42.04
N THR A 76 -21.11 24.71 42.57
CA THR A 76 -21.61 26.03 42.95
C THR A 76 -21.74 26.98 41.77
N GLY A 77 -21.20 26.62 40.59
CA GLY A 77 -21.21 27.45 39.38
C GLY A 77 -20.37 28.73 39.47
N GLU A 78 -19.65 28.95 40.57
CA GLU A 78 -18.65 30.02 40.72
C GLU A 78 -17.25 29.50 40.38
N ASN A 79 -16.33 30.41 40.01
CA ASN A 79 -14.96 30.12 39.57
C ASN A 79 -14.35 28.93 40.35
N PRO A 80 -14.18 27.75 39.72
CA PRO A 80 -13.60 26.60 40.39
C PRO A 80 -12.20 26.95 40.90
N ALA A 81 -11.73 26.25 41.93
CA ALA A 81 -10.39 26.49 42.42
C ALA A 81 -9.37 26.17 41.32
N THR A 82 -8.23 26.84 41.38
CA THR A 82 -7.12 26.57 40.47
C THR A 82 -6.15 25.62 41.15
N VAL A 83 -5.73 24.58 40.44
CA VAL A 83 -4.81 23.54 40.93
C VAL A 83 -3.64 23.39 39.97
N ASP A 84 -2.45 23.18 40.54
CA ASP A 84 -1.26 22.77 39.80
C ASP A 84 -1.29 21.24 39.65
N PRO A 85 -1.15 20.68 38.43
CA PRO A 85 -1.13 19.24 38.23
C PRO A 85 -0.02 18.52 39.02
N GLY A 86 1.06 19.22 39.38
CA GLY A 86 2.19 18.66 40.12
C GLY A 86 1.98 18.57 41.63
N ASP A 87 0.95 19.24 42.16
CA ASP A 87 0.70 19.35 43.61
C ASP A 87 -0.02 18.13 44.22
N GLY A 88 -0.49 17.18 43.41
CA GLY A 88 -1.09 15.94 43.91
C GLY A 88 -2.10 15.28 42.98
N THR A 89 -3.05 14.57 43.58
CA THR A 89 -4.12 13.89 42.84
C THR A 89 -5.21 14.87 42.43
N LEU A 90 -5.49 14.94 41.14
CA LEU A 90 -6.62 15.66 40.56
C LEU A 90 -7.91 14.88 40.83
N VAL A 91 -8.97 15.57 41.21
CA VAL A 91 -10.27 14.96 41.51
C VAL A 91 -11.36 15.65 40.69
N ALA A 92 -12.17 14.85 40.00
CA ALA A 92 -13.41 15.29 39.36
C ALA A 92 -14.59 14.90 40.25
N ASP A 93 -15.05 15.81 41.10
CA ASP A 93 -16.12 15.60 42.06
C ASP A 93 -17.18 16.72 42.07
N ALA A 94 -17.04 17.76 41.25
CA ALA A 94 -18.04 18.81 41.14
C ALA A 94 -19.21 18.38 40.23
N LEU A 95 -20.32 17.95 40.83
CA LEU A 95 -21.52 17.49 40.14
C LEU A 95 -22.31 18.65 39.52
N THR A 96 -22.43 18.65 38.21
CA THR A 96 -23.21 19.62 37.44
C THR A 96 -24.69 19.22 37.39
N GLN A 97 -25.56 20.18 37.04
CA GLN A 97 -26.99 19.92 36.86
C GLN A 97 -27.30 18.92 35.73
N ASP A 98 -26.38 18.80 34.77
CA ASP A 98 -26.50 17.88 33.63
C ASP A 98 -25.97 16.47 33.95
N GLY A 99 -25.68 16.16 35.22
CA GLY A 99 -25.25 14.83 35.66
C GLY A 99 -23.81 14.50 35.26
N ARG A 100 -22.92 15.49 35.31
CA ARG A 100 -21.48 15.35 35.01
C ARG A 100 -20.65 15.71 36.23
N VAL A 101 -19.46 15.13 36.35
CA VAL A 101 -18.47 15.54 37.36
C VAL A 101 -17.33 16.29 36.67
N GLU A 102 -16.94 17.43 37.23
CA GLU A 102 -15.87 18.27 36.70
C GLU A 102 -14.70 18.35 37.68
N THR A 103 -13.48 18.50 37.15
CA THR A 103 -12.29 18.83 37.94
C THR A 103 -12.31 20.29 38.38
N ASP A 104 -11.46 20.63 39.34
CA ASP A 104 -10.93 21.99 39.48
C ASP A 104 -10.23 22.45 38.19
N VAL A 105 -9.94 23.76 38.08
CA VAL A 105 -9.24 24.34 36.93
C VAL A 105 -7.75 23.99 37.02
N ILE A 106 -7.23 23.25 36.05
CA ILE A 106 -5.85 22.76 36.01
C ILE A 106 -5.03 23.75 35.19
N VAL A 107 -4.02 24.39 35.78
CA VAL A 107 -3.13 25.30 35.03
C VAL A 107 -2.23 24.54 34.07
N THR A 108 -1.92 25.16 32.93
CA THR A 108 -1.14 24.53 31.85
C THR A 108 0.01 25.43 31.37
N PRO A 109 0.88 25.92 32.27
CA PRO A 109 1.84 26.98 31.94
C PRO A 109 2.79 26.65 30.78
N ASP A 110 3.12 25.38 30.58
CA ASP A 110 4.05 24.93 29.54
C ASP A 110 3.47 23.80 28.65
N ALA A 111 2.22 23.38 28.88
CA ALA A 111 1.63 22.23 28.20
C ALA A 111 0.83 22.66 26.96
N GLN A 112 1.10 22.02 25.81
CA GLN A 112 0.32 22.24 24.58
C GLN A 112 -0.51 21.04 24.15
N THR A 113 -0.29 19.88 24.77
CA THR A 113 -1.02 18.65 24.50
C THR A 113 -1.43 17.99 25.81
N ILE A 114 -2.63 17.43 25.86
CA ILE A 114 -3.09 16.61 26.97
C ILE A 114 -3.62 15.25 26.48
N GLY A 115 -3.71 14.30 27.39
CA GLY A 115 -4.51 13.09 27.21
C GLY A 115 -4.75 12.39 28.54
N VAL A 116 -5.79 11.57 28.61
CA VAL A 116 -6.15 10.83 29.83
C VAL A 116 -5.88 9.35 29.60
N THR A 117 -5.22 8.68 30.54
CA THR A 117 -4.87 7.26 30.43
C THR A 117 -5.33 6.45 31.62
N TRP A 118 -5.54 5.15 31.43
CA TRP A 118 -5.97 4.19 32.45
C TRP A 118 -5.36 2.80 32.19
N PRO A 119 -5.42 1.86 33.15
CA PRO A 119 -4.89 0.51 32.94
C PRO A 119 -5.54 -0.19 31.75
N ALA A 120 -4.72 -0.92 30.99
CA ALA A 120 -5.20 -1.66 29.82
C ALA A 120 -6.30 -2.68 30.17
N GLY A 121 -7.36 -2.71 29.38
CA GLY A 121 -8.55 -3.53 29.56
C GLY A 121 -9.54 -3.03 30.61
N ALA A 122 -9.29 -1.89 31.25
CA ALA A 122 -10.25 -1.28 32.17
C ALA A 122 -11.34 -0.51 31.42
N ALA A 123 -12.56 -0.49 31.96
CA ALA A 123 -13.63 0.33 31.40
C ALA A 123 -13.28 1.82 31.59
N PRO A 124 -13.38 2.66 30.54
CA PRO A 124 -13.06 4.08 30.62
C PRO A 124 -14.08 4.84 31.47
N ALA A 125 -13.69 6.02 31.94
CA ALA A 125 -14.68 7.01 32.40
C ALA A 125 -15.52 7.48 31.21
N GLU A 126 -16.85 7.47 31.35
CA GLU A 126 -17.77 7.75 30.26
C GLU A 126 -17.79 9.24 29.86
N ASP A 127 -17.89 9.51 28.56
CA ASP A 127 -18.03 10.83 27.95
C ASP A 127 -17.02 11.88 28.44
N ALA A 128 -15.72 11.54 28.45
CA ALA A 128 -14.66 12.48 28.79
C ALA A 128 -14.66 13.71 27.87
N GLN A 129 -14.56 14.90 28.46
CA GLN A 129 -14.54 16.18 27.77
C GLN A 129 -13.50 17.13 28.37
N VAL A 130 -13.00 18.03 27.55
CA VAL A 130 -12.09 19.13 27.93
C VAL A 130 -12.65 20.47 27.45
N ARG A 131 -12.41 21.52 28.22
CA ARG A 131 -12.43 22.90 27.73
C ARG A 131 -11.12 23.59 28.11
N THR A 132 -10.70 24.53 27.27
CA THR A 132 -9.48 25.31 27.49
C THR A 132 -9.85 26.74 27.86
N LEU A 133 -9.04 27.36 28.72
CA LEU A 133 -9.11 28.76 29.10
C LEU A 133 -7.93 29.47 28.42
N ASP A 134 -8.23 30.50 27.64
CA ASP A 134 -7.23 31.31 26.95
C ASP A 134 -7.61 32.79 27.09
N ASP A 135 -6.70 33.62 27.59
CA ASP A 135 -6.91 35.05 27.84
C ASP A 135 -8.22 35.33 28.62
N GLY A 136 -8.50 34.48 29.62
CA GLY A 136 -9.69 34.58 30.46
C GLY A 136 -11.02 34.16 29.79
N THR A 137 -10.96 33.58 28.59
CA THR A 137 -12.14 33.09 27.85
C THR A 137 -12.14 31.56 27.75
N TRP A 138 -13.22 30.92 28.19
CA TRP A 138 -13.40 29.48 28.04
C TRP A 138 -13.88 29.12 26.62
N THR A 139 -13.33 28.05 26.06
CA THR A 139 -13.93 27.39 24.90
C THR A 139 -15.23 26.67 25.29
N ALA A 140 -16.01 26.26 24.28
CA ALA A 140 -17.01 25.22 24.48
C ALA A 140 -16.32 23.91 24.91
N TRP A 141 -17.08 23.03 25.56
CA TRP A 141 -16.65 21.66 25.85
C TRP A 141 -16.42 20.88 24.56
N GLN A 142 -15.31 20.15 24.51
CA GLN A 142 -14.88 19.31 23.40
C GLN A 142 -14.66 17.89 23.91
N ALA A 143 -14.99 16.88 23.10
CA ALA A 143 -14.78 15.49 23.49
C ALA A 143 -13.28 15.15 23.53
N LEU A 144 -12.87 14.43 24.56
CA LEU A 144 -11.63 13.68 24.55
C LEU A 144 -11.94 12.27 24.06
N GLU A 145 -11.71 12.03 22.78
CA GLU A 145 -12.06 10.76 22.16
C GLU A 145 -11.22 9.62 22.74
N GLY A 146 -11.87 8.52 23.13
CA GLY A 146 -11.18 7.28 23.47
C GLY A 146 -10.37 6.80 22.27
N SER A 147 -9.13 6.40 22.50
CA SER A 147 -8.18 6.19 21.42
C SER A 147 -8.66 5.12 20.45
N ASP A 148 -8.65 5.46 19.16
CA ASP A 148 -9.12 4.59 18.12
C ASP A 148 -8.04 3.61 17.61
N VAL A 149 -6.80 3.82 18.05
CA VAL A 149 -5.59 3.07 17.71
C VAL A 149 -5.12 2.20 18.88
N ALA A 150 -4.56 1.03 18.57
CA ALA A 150 -4.12 0.08 19.58
C ALA A 150 -3.03 -0.86 19.03
N PRO A 151 -2.16 -1.41 19.89
CA PRO A 151 -1.12 -2.32 19.44
C PRO A 151 -1.70 -3.69 19.09
N ASP A 152 -1.04 -4.39 18.17
CA ASP A 152 -1.41 -5.77 17.84
C ASP A 152 -1.11 -6.70 19.03
N LEU A 153 -2.02 -7.63 19.34
CA LEU A 153 -1.83 -8.60 20.41
C LEU A 153 -0.52 -9.39 20.23
N GLY A 154 0.26 -9.50 21.31
CA GLY A 154 1.53 -10.23 21.33
C GLY A 154 2.76 -9.44 20.86
N THR A 155 2.59 -8.16 20.51
CA THR A 155 3.71 -7.24 20.23
C THR A 155 4.33 -6.68 21.51
N VAL A 156 5.53 -6.11 21.39
CA VAL A 156 6.21 -5.42 22.48
C VAL A 156 5.42 -4.21 23.00
N ASP A 157 4.73 -3.48 22.12
CA ASP A 157 3.88 -2.35 22.51
C ASP A 157 2.68 -2.83 23.34
N ALA A 158 2.03 -3.93 22.95
CA ALA A 158 0.89 -4.49 23.68
C ALA A 158 1.24 -4.97 25.09
N ALA A 159 2.50 -5.34 25.36
CA ALA A 159 2.94 -5.78 26.68
C ALA A 159 3.13 -4.63 27.69
N ARG A 160 3.11 -3.37 27.21
CA ARG A 160 3.44 -2.16 27.99
C ARG A 160 2.33 -1.13 28.00
N THR A 161 1.33 -1.29 27.14
CA THR A 161 0.33 -0.27 26.85
C THR A 161 -0.54 0.06 28.05
N ARG A 162 -0.95 1.32 28.11
CA ARG A 162 -2.10 1.80 28.86
C ARG A 162 -3.21 2.14 27.88
N ASP A 163 -4.46 1.98 28.29
CA ASP A 163 -5.61 2.47 27.54
C ASP A 163 -5.79 3.97 27.83
N GLY A 164 -6.61 4.69 27.07
CA GLY A 164 -6.54 6.14 27.07
C GLY A 164 -7.26 6.81 25.91
N THR A 165 -7.31 8.13 25.98
CA THR A 165 -7.80 9.00 24.91
C THR A 165 -6.74 9.15 23.82
N ASP A 166 -7.12 9.72 22.68
CA ASP A 166 -6.12 10.30 21.77
C ASP A 166 -5.51 11.58 22.39
N SER A 167 -4.37 12.03 21.87
CA SER A 167 -3.78 13.29 22.27
C SER A 167 -4.63 14.46 21.78
N PHE A 168 -4.85 15.44 22.65
CA PHE A 168 -5.61 16.64 22.33
C PHE A 168 -4.73 17.88 22.41
N TRP A 169 -4.60 18.61 21.30
CA TRP A 169 -3.83 19.85 21.22
C TRP A 169 -4.62 21.01 21.84
N ILE A 170 -4.11 21.57 22.93
CA ILE A 170 -4.69 22.71 23.65
C ILE A 170 -4.03 24.05 23.28
N GLY A 171 -2.93 24.04 22.53
CA GLY A 171 -2.18 25.26 22.21
C GLY A 171 -1.54 25.87 23.46
N ASP A 172 -1.46 27.19 23.53
CA ASP A 172 -0.87 27.91 24.68
C ASP A 172 -1.92 28.25 25.75
N ALA A 173 -2.91 27.38 25.94
CA ALA A 173 -3.99 27.63 26.91
C ALA A 173 -3.43 27.88 28.32
N ASP A 174 -4.00 28.87 29.02
CA ASP A 174 -3.62 29.19 30.41
C ASP A 174 -4.00 28.05 31.38
N ALA A 175 -5.13 27.40 31.11
CA ALA A 175 -5.64 26.31 31.91
C ALA A 175 -6.59 25.41 31.13
N VAL A 176 -6.86 24.22 31.68
CA VAL A 176 -7.88 23.29 31.21
C VAL A 176 -8.82 22.89 32.34
N GLN A 177 -9.99 22.39 31.97
CA GLN A 177 -10.87 21.70 32.89
C GLN A 177 -11.40 20.44 32.21
N LEU A 178 -11.48 19.35 32.98
CA LEU A 178 -11.99 18.08 32.51
C LEU A 178 -13.40 17.84 33.06
N SER A 179 -14.21 17.16 32.27
CA SER A 179 -15.57 16.77 32.65
C SER A 179 -15.85 15.34 32.20
N PHE A 180 -16.53 14.57 33.05
CA PHE A 180 -16.91 13.18 32.79
C PHE A 180 -18.40 12.98 33.10
N ALA A 181 -19.04 11.98 32.50
CA ALA A 181 -20.37 11.58 32.95
C ALA A 181 -20.31 11.09 34.41
N ALA A 182 -21.25 11.52 35.25
CA ALA A 182 -21.34 11.02 36.61
C ALA A 182 -21.92 9.61 36.58
N THR A 183 -21.18 8.63 37.09
CA THR A 183 -21.62 7.23 37.14
C THR A 183 -21.59 6.69 38.56
N SER A 184 -22.31 5.59 38.79
CA SER A 184 -22.28 4.88 40.07
C SER A 184 -20.96 4.17 40.37
N THR A 185 -20.10 4.01 39.35
CA THR A 185 -18.80 3.33 39.46
C THR A 185 -17.62 4.30 39.43
N GLY A 186 -17.84 5.57 39.11
CA GLY A 186 -16.77 6.55 38.87
C GLY A 186 -15.95 6.15 37.64
N GLY A 187 -14.70 6.64 37.60
CA GLY A 187 -13.70 6.26 36.61
C GLY A 187 -12.87 5.04 37.04
N PRO A 188 -12.11 4.41 36.12
CA PRO A 188 -11.20 3.33 36.47
C PRO A 188 -10.16 3.77 37.51
N ALA A 189 -9.72 2.83 38.34
CA ALA A 189 -8.60 3.06 39.24
C ALA A 189 -7.31 3.28 38.45
N ASP A 190 -6.38 4.06 39.01
CA ASP A 190 -5.09 4.39 38.38
C ASP A 190 -5.24 5.17 37.06
N MET A 191 -6.22 6.07 36.98
CA MET A 191 -6.29 7.07 35.91
C MET A 191 -5.21 8.14 36.08
N SER A 192 -4.73 8.67 34.95
CA SER A 192 -3.73 9.75 34.92
C SER A 192 -4.09 10.76 33.83
N LEU A 193 -3.94 12.03 34.13
CA LEU A 193 -3.86 13.10 33.14
C LEU A 193 -2.38 13.26 32.76
N THR A 194 -2.07 13.10 31.48
CA THR A 194 -0.75 13.40 30.93
C THR A 194 -0.81 14.78 30.26
N LEU A 195 0.06 15.69 30.67
CA LEU A 195 0.30 16.98 30.05
C LEU A 195 1.67 16.97 29.38
N VAL A 196 1.75 17.50 28.16
CA VAL A 196 2.96 17.48 27.35
C VAL A 196 3.21 18.86 26.77
N GLY A 197 4.44 19.35 26.96
CA GLY A 197 4.93 20.60 26.43
C GLY A 197 6.26 20.40 25.71
N SER A 198 6.51 21.15 24.64
CA SER A 198 7.86 21.22 24.08
C SER A 198 8.19 22.59 23.51
N GLN A 199 9.47 22.92 23.39
CA GLN A 199 9.94 24.15 22.75
C GLN A 199 10.00 23.97 21.22
N GLU A 200 9.54 24.93 20.42
CA GLU A 200 9.73 24.88 18.96
C GLU A 200 11.20 24.64 18.61
N VAL A 201 11.46 23.68 17.72
CA VAL A 201 12.80 23.49 17.16
C VAL A 201 12.75 23.94 15.70
N ALA A 202 13.66 24.85 15.36
CA ALA A 202 13.84 25.23 13.97
C ALA A 202 14.19 23.95 13.18
N PRO A 203 13.57 23.71 12.02
CA PRO A 203 13.94 22.57 11.19
C PRO A 203 15.44 22.67 10.94
N ALA A 204 16.21 21.67 11.40
CA ALA A 204 17.59 21.54 10.95
C ALA A 204 17.49 21.55 9.43
N SER A 205 18.12 22.55 8.78
CA SER A 205 17.96 22.82 7.35
C SER A 205 17.89 21.49 6.63
N ALA A 206 16.73 21.14 6.08
CA ALA A 206 16.54 19.85 5.42
C ALA A 206 17.65 19.77 4.40
N GLU A 207 18.70 18.98 4.71
CA GLU A 207 19.85 18.84 3.82
C GLU A 207 19.23 18.48 2.47
N PRO A 208 19.42 19.30 1.43
CA PRO A 208 18.71 19.09 0.18
C PRO A 208 19.30 17.83 -0.45
N LEU A 209 18.71 16.67 -0.14
CA LEU A 209 18.93 15.45 -0.89
C LEU A 209 18.10 15.59 -2.17
N VAL A 210 18.73 16.26 -3.13
CA VAL A 210 18.22 16.73 -4.41
C VAL A 210 17.34 15.71 -5.11
N GLY A 211 16.14 16.14 -5.47
CA GLY A 211 15.24 15.47 -6.41
C GLY A 211 14.41 16.45 -7.24
N SER A 212 14.92 17.65 -7.54
CA SER A 212 14.28 18.53 -8.53
C SER A 212 14.95 18.35 -9.89
N VAL A 213 14.15 17.98 -10.88
CA VAL A 213 14.45 18.17 -12.30
C VAL A 213 14.66 19.66 -12.59
N ALA A 214 15.91 20.07 -12.79
CA ALA A 214 16.27 21.25 -13.58
C ALA A 214 17.70 21.08 -14.13
N SER A 215 17.89 21.57 -15.35
CA SER A 215 18.96 21.25 -16.29
C SER A 215 20.30 21.95 -16.01
N THR A 216 21.34 21.34 -16.58
CA THR A 216 22.68 21.87 -16.91
C THR A 216 23.67 22.21 -15.78
N GLY A 217 24.82 21.53 -15.79
CA GLY A 217 26.06 22.03 -15.18
C GLY A 217 26.88 21.00 -14.42
N SER A 218 27.95 20.52 -15.04
CA SER A 218 28.99 19.64 -14.49
C SER A 218 29.63 20.16 -13.20
N ALA A 219 29.61 19.37 -12.12
CA ALA A 219 30.76 19.13 -11.21
C ALA A 219 30.42 18.02 -10.19
N ARG A 220 31.29 17.01 -10.09
CA ARG A 220 31.26 15.90 -9.12
C ARG A 220 31.44 16.40 -7.68
N ALA A 221 30.67 15.84 -6.75
CA ALA A 221 31.02 15.79 -5.32
C ALA A 221 30.92 14.34 -4.81
N THR A 222 31.97 13.93 -4.10
CA THR A 222 32.29 12.56 -3.69
C THR A 222 31.76 12.30 -2.27
N VAL A 223 30.93 11.28 -2.06
CA VAL A 223 30.58 10.80 -0.71
C VAL A 223 31.73 9.96 -0.16
N ARG A 224 32.25 10.34 1.02
CA ARG A 224 33.28 9.58 1.75
C ARG A 224 32.65 8.38 2.44
N ASN A 225 32.84 7.20 1.87
CA ASN A 225 32.68 5.94 2.59
C ASN A 225 33.92 5.67 3.43
N ALA A 226 33.76 5.44 4.74
CA ALA A 226 34.81 4.85 5.56
C ALA A 226 34.98 3.37 5.20
N ALA A 227 35.99 3.12 4.39
CA ALA A 227 36.84 1.93 4.24
C ALA A 227 36.22 0.51 4.30
N LEU A 228 36.03 -0.09 3.13
CA LEU A 228 36.50 -1.45 2.81
C LEU A 228 37.12 -1.42 1.39
N THR A 229 38.35 -1.90 1.26
CA THR A 229 39.15 -1.92 0.02
C THR A 229 38.78 -3.10 -0.90
N ALA A 230 38.30 -2.84 -2.12
CA ALA A 230 38.51 -3.60 -3.39
C ALA A 230 37.60 -3.03 -4.53
N PRO A 231 37.94 -3.22 -5.83
CA PRO A 231 37.74 -2.17 -6.85
C PRO A 231 36.46 -2.26 -7.70
N ALA A 232 36.00 -1.07 -8.11
CA ALA A 232 35.30 -0.70 -9.33
C ALA A 232 34.16 -1.61 -9.84
N ALA A 233 32.98 -1.48 -9.22
CA ALA A 233 31.71 -1.58 -9.93
C ALA A 233 31.06 -0.20 -9.95
N ALA A 234 30.68 0.26 -11.15
CA ALA A 234 29.98 1.53 -11.33
C ALA A 234 28.69 1.54 -10.49
N ALA A 235 28.57 2.49 -9.56
CA ALA A 235 27.34 2.72 -8.82
C ALA A 235 26.26 3.19 -9.79
N LEU A 236 25.20 2.39 -9.95
CA LEU A 236 23.98 2.75 -10.66
C LEU A 236 23.13 3.66 -9.77
N PRO A 237 22.44 4.68 -10.30
CA PRO A 237 21.41 5.38 -9.56
C PRO A 237 20.17 4.49 -9.41
N THR A 238 19.71 4.33 -8.17
CA THR A 238 18.47 3.66 -7.72
C THR A 238 17.23 4.24 -8.43
N ALA A 239 16.39 3.40 -9.05
CA ALA A 239 15.21 2.81 -8.40
C ALA A 239 14.39 3.87 -7.65
N VAL A 240 13.35 4.44 -8.29
CA VAL A 240 12.34 5.37 -7.74
C VAL A 240 12.92 6.29 -6.66
N ALA A 241 13.42 7.47 -7.04
CA ALA A 241 14.03 8.41 -6.09
C ALA A 241 13.22 8.48 -4.78
N ALA A 242 13.80 7.92 -3.72
CA ALA A 242 13.17 7.77 -2.42
C ALA A 242 12.54 9.11 -2.01
N PRO A 243 11.37 9.10 -1.35
CA PRO A 243 10.78 10.34 -0.90
C PRO A 243 11.72 11.09 0.02
N ILE A 244 11.73 12.41 -0.11
CA ILE A 244 12.45 13.30 0.81
C ILE A 244 11.70 13.25 2.13
N VAL A 245 12.40 12.90 3.21
CA VAL A 245 11.82 12.64 4.52
C VAL A 245 12.66 13.42 5.54
N PHE A 246 11.98 14.18 6.41
CA PHE A 246 12.58 14.66 7.65
C PHE A 246 12.92 13.44 8.50
N THR A 247 14.23 13.20 8.64
CA THR A 247 14.72 12.17 9.55
C THR A 247 14.28 12.49 10.96
N ARG A 248 14.27 11.46 11.81
CA ARG A 248 14.01 11.59 13.24
C ARG A 248 14.81 12.73 13.87
N ASP A 249 16.11 12.76 13.64
CA ASP A 249 16.97 13.84 14.15
C ASP A 249 16.58 15.23 13.63
N ALA A 250 16.13 15.34 12.36
CA ALA A 250 15.82 16.62 11.73
C ALA A 250 14.54 17.29 12.28
N TRP A 251 13.58 16.49 12.77
CA TRP A 251 12.38 17.02 13.45
C TRP A 251 12.48 16.98 14.98
N GLY A 252 13.63 16.59 15.53
CA GLY A 252 13.86 16.52 16.97
C GLY A 252 13.11 15.37 17.64
N ALA A 253 13.00 14.23 16.96
CA ALA A 253 12.42 13.03 17.56
C ALA A 253 13.27 12.56 18.74
N ARG A 254 12.62 12.25 19.86
CA ARG A 254 13.30 11.59 20.97
C ARG A 254 13.63 10.14 20.65
N ALA A 255 14.48 9.51 21.46
CA ALA A 255 14.76 8.08 21.32
C ALA A 255 13.52 7.22 21.62
N GLN A 256 13.36 6.11 20.87
CA GLN A 256 12.32 5.11 21.15
C GLN A 256 12.54 4.47 22.54
N ALA A 257 11.46 4.24 23.30
CA ALA A 257 11.50 3.62 24.64
C ALA A 257 11.66 2.09 24.61
N CYS A 258 11.46 1.47 23.45
CA CYS A 258 11.82 0.09 23.14
C CYS A 258 12.03 -0.07 21.64
N SER A 259 12.53 -1.24 21.22
CA SER A 259 12.60 -1.60 19.80
C SER A 259 11.27 -2.19 19.36
N PRO A 260 10.51 -1.55 18.44
CA PRO A 260 9.28 -2.10 17.89
C PRO A 260 9.54 -3.40 17.12
N ASP A 261 8.51 -4.24 17.04
CA ASP A 261 8.54 -5.44 16.23
C ASP A 261 8.66 -5.13 14.73
N VAL A 262 9.24 -6.07 13.97
CA VAL A 262 9.43 -5.94 12.51
C VAL A 262 8.70 -7.08 11.81
N ALA A 263 7.78 -6.74 10.90
CA ALA A 263 7.06 -7.73 10.13
C ALA A 263 7.97 -8.42 9.09
N LYS A 264 7.49 -9.52 8.50
CA LYS A 264 8.25 -10.20 7.43
C LYS A 264 8.22 -9.47 6.09
N THR A 265 7.15 -8.71 5.83
CA THR A 265 6.88 -8.02 4.57
C THR A 265 5.80 -6.96 4.78
N LEU A 266 5.67 -6.00 3.86
CA LEU A 266 4.46 -5.19 3.77
C LEU A 266 3.43 -5.85 2.84
N VAL A 267 2.17 -5.78 3.23
CA VAL A 267 1.01 -6.23 2.47
C VAL A 267 0.04 -5.09 2.12
N GLY A 268 0.05 -3.99 2.89
CA GLY A 268 -0.83 -2.85 2.66
C GLY A 268 -0.38 -1.57 3.38
N ALA A 269 -1.18 -0.51 3.26
CA ALA A 269 -0.97 0.77 3.91
C ALA A 269 -2.30 1.31 4.47
N VAL A 270 -2.24 1.98 5.62
CA VAL A 270 -3.40 2.58 6.28
C VAL A 270 -3.25 4.10 6.28
N LEU A 271 -4.23 4.80 5.72
CA LEU A 271 -4.29 6.25 5.75
C LEU A 271 -4.98 6.72 7.03
N HIS A 272 -4.32 7.65 7.70
CA HIS A 272 -4.74 8.27 8.95
C HIS A 272 -4.83 9.79 8.83
N HIS A 273 -5.53 10.39 9.79
CA HIS A 273 -5.25 11.74 10.26
C HIS A 273 -4.80 11.68 11.72
N THR A 274 -4.22 12.74 12.25
CA THR A 274 -3.94 12.81 13.70
C THR A 274 -5.14 13.33 14.50
N ALA A 275 -6.20 13.80 13.82
CA ALA A 275 -7.36 14.46 14.42
C ALA A 275 -7.02 15.73 15.24
N GLY A 276 -5.79 16.23 15.10
CA GLY A 276 -5.31 17.44 15.77
C GLY A 276 -5.66 18.73 15.03
N SER A 277 -5.10 19.84 15.51
CA SER A 277 -5.31 21.15 14.88
C SER A 277 -4.78 21.24 13.44
N ASN A 278 -5.51 21.98 12.60
CA ASN A 278 -5.06 22.42 11.27
C ASN A 278 -4.42 23.83 11.28
N THR A 279 -4.42 24.50 12.42
CA THR A 279 -4.09 25.93 12.52
C THR A 279 -2.59 26.24 12.59
N TYR A 280 -1.74 25.22 12.77
CA TYR A 280 -0.29 25.42 12.89
C TYR A 280 0.27 26.26 11.74
N ALA A 281 1.00 27.32 12.06
CA ALA A 281 1.42 28.37 11.13
C ALA A 281 2.79 28.10 10.50
N SER A 282 3.61 27.24 11.12
CA SER A 282 4.98 26.95 10.68
C SER A 282 5.30 25.45 10.67
N VAL A 283 6.40 25.09 9.99
CA VAL A 283 6.97 23.73 10.05
C VAL A 283 7.50 23.40 11.45
N ALA A 284 8.01 24.39 12.18
CA ALA A 284 8.50 24.19 13.55
C ALA A 284 7.35 23.84 14.50
N GLU A 285 6.19 24.48 14.34
CA GLU A 285 4.98 24.16 15.11
C GLU A 285 4.41 22.78 14.73
N ALA A 286 4.47 22.41 13.45
CA ALA A 286 4.11 21.05 13.02
C ALA A 286 5.03 19.99 13.68
N MET A 287 6.35 20.23 13.73
CA MET A 287 7.30 19.36 14.41
C MET A 287 7.04 19.30 15.92
N GLN A 288 6.69 20.43 16.54
CA GLN A 288 6.33 20.52 17.96
C GLN A 288 5.13 19.64 18.28
N GLN A 289 4.06 19.74 17.48
CA GLN A 289 2.88 18.90 17.63
C GLN A 289 3.22 17.41 17.50
N ILE A 290 4.02 17.03 16.50
CA ILE A 290 4.44 15.62 16.29
C ILE A 290 5.26 15.10 17.49
N ARG A 291 6.14 15.91 18.09
CA ARG A 291 6.89 15.50 19.28
C ARG A 291 6.02 15.40 20.52
N ASN A 292 5.05 16.30 20.69
CA ASN A 292 4.12 16.23 21.81
C ASN A 292 3.27 14.94 21.71
N ASP A 293 2.79 14.61 20.50
CA ASP A 293 2.12 13.33 20.24
C ASP A 293 3.04 12.13 20.50
N GLN A 294 4.32 12.22 20.08
CA GLN A 294 5.30 11.18 20.35
C GLN A 294 5.51 10.96 21.85
N ALA A 295 5.66 12.04 22.63
CA ALA A 295 5.86 11.96 24.07
C ALA A 295 4.62 11.43 24.78
N TYR A 296 3.41 11.89 24.41
CA TYR A 296 2.17 11.31 24.92
C TYR A 296 2.06 9.80 24.64
N HIS A 297 2.38 9.37 23.41
CA HIS A 297 2.37 7.96 23.04
C HIS A 297 3.38 7.11 23.83
N ILE A 298 4.55 7.66 24.16
CA ILE A 298 5.58 6.90 24.88
C ILE A 298 5.32 6.91 26.39
N ASP A 299 5.12 8.09 26.98
CA ASP A 299 5.06 8.26 28.43
C ASP A 299 3.65 7.94 28.95
N GLY A 300 2.62 8.57 28.37
CA GLY A 300 1.23 8.34 28.78
C GLY A 300 0.72 6.96 28.34
N ARG A 301 0.85 6.62 27.06
CA ARG A 301 0.29 5.37 26.50
C ARG A 301 1.22 4.17 26.66
N GLY A 302 2.50 4.37 27.01
CA GLY A 302 3.46 3.30 27.26
C GLY A 302 4.04 2.62 26.00
N TRP A 303 3.81 3.18 24.81
CA TRP A 303 4.27 2.60 23.54
C TRP A 303 5.78 2.77 23.35
N CYS A 304 6.37 2.00 22.44
CA CYS A 304 7.80 2.15 22.13
C CYS A 304 8.12 3.51 21.50
N ASP A 305 7.18 4.07 20.74
CA ASP A 305 7.37 5.28 19.93
C ASP A 305 6.01 5.80 19.45
N ILE A 306 6.01 6.90 18.68
CA ILE A 306 4.82 7.40 17.98
C ILE A 306 4.11 6.29 17.19
N GLY A 307 2.77 6.26 17.21
CA GLY A 307 1.98 5.14 16.67
C GLY A 307 2.09 4.92 15.16
N TYR A 308 2.47 5.95 14.40
CA TYR A 308 2.51 5.93 12.93
C TYR A 308 3.93 5.71 12.38
N ASN A 309 4.04 5.05 11.23
CA ASN A 309 5.32 4.91 10.53
C ASN A 309 5.77 6.24 9.90
N PHE A 310 4.81 7.01 9.38
CA PHE A 310 5.06 8.29 8.73
C PHE A 310 3.97 9.29 9.07
N ILE A 311 4.36 10.56 9.15
CA ILE A 311 3.44 11.70 9.33
C ILE A 311 3.67 12.68 8.19
N VAL A 312 2.62 13.34 7.71
CA VAL A 312 2.68 14.33 6.62
C VAL A 312 1.95 15.60 7.04
N ASP A 313 2.61 16.76 6.94
CA ASP A 313 1.97 18.05 7.21
C ASP A 313 1.27 18.65 5.98
N LYS A 314 0.53 19.76 6.18
CA LYS A 314 -0.27 20.40 5.13
C LYS A 314 0.55 21.00 3.99
N TRP A 315 1.86 21.15 4.15
CA TRP A 315 2.78 21.57 3.08
C TRP A 315 3.39 20.38 2.33
N GLY A 316 3.10 19.14 2.77
CA GLY A 316 3.64 17.92 2.18
C GLY A 316 5.02 17.55 2.69
N ASN A 317 5.48 18.12 3.82
CA ASN A 317 6.68 17.62 4.46
C ASN A 317 6.35 16.26 5.09
N LEU A 318 7.21 15.29 4.84
CA LEU A 318 7.07 13.91 5.29
C LEU A 318 8.07 13.65 6.42
N TYR A 319 7.59 13.17 7.56
CA TYR A 319 8.37 12.89 8.75
C TYR A 319 8.46 11.38 8.96
N GLU A 320 9.67 10.87 9.21
CA GLU A 320 9.83 9.49 9.68
C GLU A 320 9.32 9.43 11.12
N GLY A 321 8.20 8.73 11.32
CA GLY A 321 7.67 8.40 12.64
C GLY A 321 8.54 7.29 13.24
N ARG A 322 8.00 6.09 13.43
CA ARG A 322 8.78 4.96 14.01
C ARG A 322 10.12 4.73 13.30
N GLN A 323 11.19 4.62 14.08
CA GLN A 323 12.56 4.48 13.58
C GLN A 323 12.73 3.30 12.61
N ASN A 324 13.45 3.51 11.50
CA ASN A 324 13.72 2.56 10.42
C ASN A 324 12.52 2.26 9.50
N SER A 325 11.41 2.98 9.62
CA SER A 325 10.22 2.76 8.77
C SER A 325 10.51 2.95 7.28
N LEU A 326 11.54 3.73 6.91
CA LEU A 326 11.96 3.91 5.52
C LEU A 326 12.55 2.65 4.90
N THR A 327 13.16 1.77 5.69
CA THR A 327 13.93 0.63 5.18
C THR A 327 13.34 -0.70 5.60
N GLN A 328 12.61 -0.76 6.72
CA GLN A 328 12.05 -1.99 7.29
C GLN A 328 10.53 -1.92 7.43
N PRO A 329 9.82 -3.07 7.46
CA PRO A 329 8.38 -3.12 7.69
C PRO A 329 8.10 -3.07 9.21
N ILE A 330 8.42 -1.94 9.83
CA ILE A 330 8.24 -1.70 11.27
C ILE A 330 6.75 -1.74 11.62
N ILE A 331 6.39 -2.53 12.63
CA ILE A 331 5.00 -2.64 13.12
C ILE A 331 4.67 -1.38 13.93
N GLY A 332 3.58 -0.72 13.52
CA GLY A 332 3.03 0.44 14.22
C GLY A 332 2.01 0.06 15.29
N VAL A 333 1.31 1.09 15.78
CA VAL A 333 0.20 0.97 16.75
C VAL A 333 -1.09 1.57 16.15
N HIS A 334 -1.00 2.08 14.92
CA HIS A 334 -1.99 2.90 14.26
C HIS A 334 -3.29 2.18 13.84
N ALA A 335 -3.41 0.86 13.86
CA ALA A 335 -4.65 0.16 13.48
C ALA A 335 -4.70 -1.21 14.15
N GLY A 336 -5.31 -1.28 15.34
CA GLY A 336 -5.34 -2.48 16.16
C GLY A 336 -5.86 -3.71 15.42
N GLY A 337 -5.05 -4.77 15.37
CA GLY A 337 -5.34 -6.00 14.64
C GLY A 337 -4.89 -5.99 13.17
N PHE A 338 -4.43 -4.84 12.67
CA PHE A 338 -4.02 -4.60 11.29
C PHE A 338 -2.63 -3.96 11.17
N ASN A 339 -1.91 -3.74 12.28
CA ASN A 339 -0.58 -3.11 12.24
C ASN A 339 0.45 -4.02 11.56
N THR A 340 0.39 -5.32 11.82
CA THR A 340 1.40 -6.29 11.35
C THR A 340 1.42 -6.37 9.82
N GLY A 341 2.50 -5.87 9.22
CA GLY A 341 2.69 -5.89 7.77
C GLY A 341 1.93 -4.79 7.03
N THR A 342 1.34 -3.81 7.73
CA THR A 342 0.89 -2.58 7.09
C THR A 342 1.80 -1.40 7.46
N VAL A 343 1.78 -0.36 6.63
CA VAL A 343 2.46 0.92 6.92
C VAL A 343 1.42 2.00 7.18
N GLY A 344 1.46 2.63 8.35
CA GLY A 344 0.58 3.72 8.73
C GLY A 344 1.14 5.07 8.33
N VAL A 345 0.37 5.83 7.55
CA VAL A 345 0.71 7.20 7.13
C VAL A 345 -0.36 8.14 7.63
N SER A 346 0.01 9.04 8.55
CA SER A 346 -0.92 9.99 9.16
C SER A 346 -0.78 11.40 8.59
N MET A 347 -1.90 12.00 8.22
CA MET A 347 -1.99 13.39 7.84
C MET A 347 -2.14 14.24 9.12
N LEU A 348 -1.16 15.10 9.41
CA LEU A 348 -1.20 15.97 10.58
C LEU A 348 -2.38 16.95 10.46
N GLY A 349 -3.36 16.83 11.35
CA GLY A 349 -4.57 17.66 11.40
C GLY A 349 -5.90 16.89 11.34
N GLU A 350 -6.98 17.61 11.06
CA GLU A 350 -8.37 17.11 11.02
C GLU A 350 -8.99 17.24 9.62
N TYR A 351 -9.38 16.13 8.98
CA TYR A 351 -9.81 16.10 7.57
C TYR A 351 -11.26 15.64 7.37
N GLY A 352 -12.10 15.85 8.38
CA GLY A 352 -13.55 15.66 8.37
C GLY A 352 -14.26 16.65 7.45
N ALA A 353 -14.00 17.94 7.66
CA ALA A 353 -14.59 19.06 6.91
C ALA A 353 -13.56 19.92 6.15
N VAL A 354 -12.26 19.71 6.39
CA VAL A 354 -11.16 20.37 5.67
C VAL A 354 -10.53 19.36 4.71
N ALA A 355 -10.31 19.76 3.45
CA ALA A 355 -9.69 18.88 2.47
C ALA A 355 -8.16 18.84 2.66
N PRO A 356 -7.52 17.65 2.59
CA PRO A 356 -6.06 17.57 2.54
C PRO A 356 -5.51 18.34 1.35
N SER A 357 -4.42 19.09 1.56
CA SER A 357 -3.79 19.86 0.48
C SER A 357 -3.27 18.94 -0.64
N PRO A 358 -3.15 19.42 -1.90
CA PRO A 358 -2.53 18.63 -2.96
C PRO A 358 -1.10 18.17 -2.63
N ALA A 359 -0.33 19.00 -1.91
CA ALA A 359 1.05 18.66 -1.51
C ALA A 359 1.08 17.52 -0.49
N MET A 360 0.17 17.54 0.48
CA MET A 360 -0.01 16.44 1.44
C MET A 360 -0.43 15.15 0.73
N GLN A 361 -1.43 15.20 -0.15
CA GLN A 361 -1.88 14.02 -0.92
C GLN A 361 -0.74 13.42 -1.77
N GLU A 362 0.08 14.28 -2.39
CA GLU A 362 1.25 13.86 -3.15
C GLU A 362 2.29 13.17 -2.26
N ALA A 363 2.63 13.76 -1.11
CA ALA A 363 3.59 13.19 -0.17
C ALA A 363 3.14 11.83 0.38
N VAL A 364 1.87 11.71 0.78
CA VAL A 364 1.24 10.45 1.19
C VAL A 364 1.35 9.39 0.08
N ALA A 365 0.96 9.74 -1.16
CA ALA A 365 1.01 8.80 -2.26
C ALA A 365 2.45 8.38 -2.61
N ARG A 366 3.43 9.29 -2.52
CA ARG A 366 4.84 8.99 -2.77
C ARG A 366 5.40 8.00 -1.75
N ILE A 367 5.15 8.21 -0.44
CA ILE A 367 5.67 7.28 0.57
C ILE A 367 4.99 5.92 0.51
N ILE A 368 3.67 5.88 0.30
CA ILE A 368 2.94 4.62 0.13
C ILE A 368 3.45 3.86 -1.09
N GLY A 369 3.56 4.53 -2.25
CA GLY A 369 4.06 3.92 -3.49
C GLY A 369 5.50 3.42 -3.35
N TYR A 370 6.38 4.21 -2.72
CA TYR A 370 7.76 3.81 -2.46
C TYR A 370 7.82 2.56 -1.56
N ARG A 371 7.15 2.57 -0.40
CA ARG A 371 7.19 1.46 0.55
C ARG A 371 6.56 0.20 -0.04
N LEU A 372 5.37 0.28 -0.62
CA LEU A 372 4.71 -0.89 -1.22
C LEU A 372 5.44 -1.43 -2.45
N GLY A 373 6.03 -0.56 -3.27
CA GLY A 373 6.81 -0.94 -4.45
C GLY A 373 8.02 -1.80 -4.10
N VAL A 374 8.72 -1.52 -3.00
CA VAL A 374 9.84 -2.33 -2.50
C VAL A 374 9.42 -3.78 -2.20
N TYR A 375 8.16 -4.01 -1.81
CA TYR A 375 7.62 -5.35 -1.53
C TYR A 375 6.74 -5.90 -2.66
N GLY A 376 6.74 -5.26 -3.83
CA GLY A 376 5.96 -5.69 -4.99
C GLY A 376 4.44 -5.66 -4.79
N ARG A 377 3.93 -4.81 -3.90
CA ARG A 377 2.48 -4.69 -3.62
C ARG A 377 1.85 -3.63 -4.51
N ASN A 378 0.77 -4.01 -5.22
CA ASN A 378 0.01 -3.11 -6.07
C ASN A 378 -0.84 -2.16 -5.21
N PRO A 379 -0.54 -0.84 -5.13
CA PRO A 379 -1.29 0.08 -4.27
C PRO A 379 -2.77 0.25 -4.65
N ASP A 380 -3.13 -0.01 -5.92
CA ASP A 380 -4.52 0.05 -6.40
C ASP A 380 -5.22 -1.32 -6.37
N GLY A 381 -4.49 -2.37 -5.98
CA GLY A 381 -5.00 -3.73 -5.90
C GLY A 381 -5.78 -4.03 -4.61
N SER A 382 -6.10 -5.32 -4.44
CA SER A 382 -6.72 -5.87 -3.23
C SER A 382 -5.79 -6.88 -2.55
N MET A 383 -5.96 -7.04 -1.25
CA MET A 383 -5.26 -7.99 -0.40
C MET A 383 -6.22 -8.80 0.46
N VAL A 384 -5.83 -10.04 0.76
CA VAL A 384 -6.46 -10.84 1.81
C VAL A 384 -5.70 -10.61 3.10
N TYR A 385 -6.40 -10.26 4.18
CA TYR A 385 -5.80 -10.02 5.49
C TYR A 385 -6.56 -10.77 6.58
N THR A 386 -5.84 -11.44 7.49
CA THR A 386 -6.42 -12.07 8.67
C THR A 386 -6.09 -11.24 9.89
N THR A 387 -7.11 -10.61 10.51
CA THR A 387 -6.91 -9.69 11.63
C THR A 387 -6.53 -10.41 12.92
N LEU A 388 -5.68 -9.78 13.73
CA LEU A 388 -5.40 -10.23 15.10
C LEU A 388 -6.48 -9.78 16.10
N GLY A 389 -7.49 -9.02 15.64
CA GLY A 389 -8.41 -8.31 16.53
C GLY A 389 -7.71 -7.22 17.32
N GLY A 390 -8.47 -6.47 18.10
CA GLY A 390 -7.96 -5.35 18.89
C GLY A 390 -9.10 -4.58 19.53
N GLU A 391 -8.78 -3.74 20.51
CA GLU A 391 -9.75 -3.01 21.33
C GLU A 391 -10.79 -2.24 20.49
N ASN A 392 -10.34 -1.57 19.43
CA ASN A 392 -11.21 -0.78 18.55
C ASN A 392 -11.49 -1.43 17.17
N SER A 393 -11.11 -2.68 16.97
CA SER A 393 -11.32 -3.39 15.69
C SER A 393 -12.80 -3.71 15.46
N ARG A 394 -13.29 -3.51 14.25
CA ARG A 394 -14.64 -3.94 13.82
C ARG A 394 -14.76 -5.45 13.66
N PHE A 395 -13.63 -6.15 13.70
CA PHE A 395 -13.51 -7.55 13.35
C PHE A 395 -12.84 -8.33 14.47
N ALA A 396 -13.44 -9.46 14.83
CA ALA A 396 -12.86 -10.39 15.81
C ALA A 396 -11.57 -11.02 15.28
N ALA A 397 -10.65 -11.34 16.19
CA ALA A 397 -9.41 -12.04 15.88
C ALA A 397 -9.65 -13.31 15.05
N GLY A 398 -8.82 -13.53 14.02
CA GLY A 398 -8.94 -14.65 13.09
C GLY A 398 -9.91 -14.42 11.92
N THR A 399 -10.62 -13.29 11.88
CA THR A 399 -11.46 -12.93 10.72
C THR A 399 -10.58 -12.65 9.51
N THR A 400 -10.93 -13.23 8.35
CA THR A 400 -10.22 -13.01 7.09
C THR A 400 -11.05 -12.10 6.18
N LEU A 401 -10.43 -11.04 5.68
CA LEU A 401 -11.07 -9.95 4.93
C LEU A 401 -10.40 -9.77 3.57
N GLN A 402 -11.17 -9.29 2.60
CA GLN A 402 -10.66 -8.72 1.36
C GLN A 402 -10.67 -7.20 1.51
N LEU A 403 -9.50 -6.58 1.43
CA LEU A 403 -9.32 -5.14 1.61
C LEU A 403 -8.59 -4.55 0.39
N PRO A 404 -8.83 -3.28 0.03
CA PRO A 404 -7.89 -2.56 -0.79
C PRO A 404 -6.49 -2.58 -0.16
N VAL A 405 -5.43 -2.66 -0.96
CA VAL A 405 -4.05 -2.63 -0.45
C VAL A 405 -3.76 -1.33 0.30
N VAL A 406 -4.33 -0.21 -0.14
CA VAL A 406 -4.30 1.08 0.56
C VAL A 406 -5.71 1.42 1.02
N PHE A 407 -5.95 1.56 2.32
CA PHE A 407 -7.29 1.74 2.88
C PHE A 407 -7.27 2.77 4.02
N GLY A 408 -8.44 3.26 4.44
CA GLY A 408 -8.55 4.22 5.54
C GLY A 408 -8.75 3.51 6.88
N HIS A 409 -8.38 4.14 7.99
CA HIS A 409 -8.54 3.53 9.32
C HIS A 409 -9.99 3.06 9.60
N ARG A 410 -10.98 3.87 9.23
CA ARG A 410 -12.43 3.56 9.35
C ARG A 410 -12.89 2.28 8.62
N ASP A 411 -12.10 1.76 7.69
CA ASP A 411 -12.42 0.52 7.00
C ASP A 411 -12.27 -0.69 7.93
N VAL A 412 -11.47 -0.56 9.01
CA VAL A 412 -11.13 -1.64 9.92
C VAL A 412 -11.44 -1.38 11.40
N ALA A 413 -11.56 -0.12 11.81
CA ALA A 413 -11.82 0.28 13.20
C ALA A 413 -13.11 1.13 13.35
N TYR A 414 -13.66 1.20 14.56
CA TYR A 414 -14.77 2.12 14.86
C TYR A 414 -14.23 3.54 15.05
N THR A 415 -14.12 4.28 13.95
CA THR A 415 -13.52 5.61 13.94
C THR A 415 -14.01 6.47 12.77
N ALA A 416 -13.90 7.80 12.92
CA ALA A 416 -14.02 8.76 11.84
C ALA A 416 -12.73 8.91 11.03
N CYS A 417 -11.57 8.43 11.49
CA CYS A 417 -10.29 8.53 10.79
C CYS A 417 -10.32 7.88 9.39
N PRO A 418 -9.78 8.50 8.31
CA PRO A 418 -9.00 9.73 8.25
C PRO A 418 -9.82 11.01 7.94
N GLY A 419 -11.04 11.11 8.47
CA GLY A 419 -11.98 12.18 8.14
C GLY A 419 -12.67 11.97 6.77
N ASN A 420 -13.85 12.58 6.57
CA ASN A 420 -14.66 12.35 5.36
C ASN A 420 -13.99 12.87 4.08
N LEU A 421 -13.38 14.07 4.14
CA LEU A 421 -12.65 14.62 3.01
C LEU A 421 -11.30 13.93 2.84
N GLY A 422 -10.62 13.55 3.92
CA GLY A 422 -9.42 12.72 3.85
C GLY A 422 -9.68 11.37 3.19
N TYR A 423 -10.70 10.64 3.62
CA TYR A 423 -11.10 9.36 3.06
C TYR A 423 -11.44 9.43 1.56
N SER A 424 -12.06 10.54 1.12
CA SER A 424 -12.42 10.76 -0.28
C SER A 424 -11.21 10.81 -1.23
N THR A 425 -10.00 11.05 -0.71
CA THR A 425 -8.76 11.11 -1.50
C THR A 425 -8.17 9.75 -1.86
N LEU A 426 -8.60 8.66 -1.19
CA LEU A 426 -8.02 7.32 -1.34
C LEU A 426 -7.90 6.84 -2.79
N PRO A 427 -8.91 6.98 -3.68
CA PRO A 427 -8.77 6.57 -5.08
C PRO A 427 -7.64 7.32 -5.80
N GLY A 428 -7.49 8.62 -5.55
CA GLY A 428 -6.42 9.44 -6.11
C GLY A 428 -5.04 9.03 -5.59
N ILE A 429 -4.94 8.78 -4.28
CA ILE A 429 -3.71 8.31 -3.61
C ILE A 429 -3.29 6.95 -4.16
N ARG A 430 -4.21 5.99 -4.29
CA ARG A 430 -3.93 4.65 -4.85
C ARG A 430 -3.33 4.74 -6.25
N GLN A 431 -3.99 5.50 -7.14
CA GLN A 431 -3.52 5.71 -8.51
C GLN A 431 -2.16 6.41 -8.57
N ARG A 432 -1.93 7.40 -7.70
CA ARG A 432 -0.65 8.10 -7.64
C ARG A 432 0.47 7.20 -7.10
N ALA A 433 0.20 6.47 -6.03
CA ALA A 433 1.11 5.50 -5.42
C ALA A 433 1.48 4.37 -6.39
N LEU A 434 0.52 3.89 -7.19
CA LEU A 434 0.75 2.93 -8.26
C LEU A 434 1.83 3.41 -9.24
N ARG A 435 1.72 4.65 -9.72
CA ARG A 435 2.70 5.23 -10.64
C ARG A 435 4.07 5.34 -9.98
N VAL A 436 4.11 5.76 -8.70
CA VAL A 436 5.37 5.83 -7.94
C VAL A 436 6.02 4.46 -7.80
N ALA A 437 5.24 3.43 -7.45
CA ALA A 437 5.74 2.07 -7.21
C ALA A 437 6.31 1.42 -8.49
N TYR A 438 5.71 1.66 -9.65
CA TYR A 438 5.96 0.84 -10.85
C TYR A 438 6.48 1.58 -12.08
N ALA A 439 6.57 2.91 -12.11
CA ALA A 439 6.98 3.62 -13.33
C ALA A 439 8.33 3.16 -13.88
N GLU A 440 9.36 3.01 -13.04
CA GLU A 440 10.67 2.52 -13.48
C GLU A 440 10.68 1.00 -13.76
N PRO A 441 10.20 0.13 -12.83
CA PRO A 441 10.09 -1.31 -13.09
C PRO A 441 9.37 -1.64 -14.40
N LEU A 442 8.27 -0.94 -14.70
CA LEU A 442 7.49 -1.15 -15.90
C LEU A 442 8.27 -0.81 -17.17
N VAL A 443 9.01 0.32 -17.19
CA VAL A 443 9.84 0.68 -18.35
C VAL A 443 10.89 -0.40 -18.59
N ARG A 444 11.54 -0.90 -17.54
CA ARG A 444 12.54 -1.96 -17.65
C ARG A 444 11.93 -3.26 -18.16
N ALA A 445 10.78 -3.67 -17.62
CA ALA A 445 10.05 -4.86 -18.04
C ALA A 445 9.66 -4.79 -19.52
N LEU A 446 9.12 -3.66 -19.97
CA LEU A 446 8.74 -3.46 -21.37
C LEU A 446 9.95 -3.50 -22.30
N TYR A 447 11.06 -2.86 -21.94
CA TYR A 447 12.29 -2.92 -22.75
C TYR A 447 12.87 -4.34 -22.79
N HIS A 448 12.83 -5.07 -21.67
CA HIS A 448 13.27 -6.46 -21.63
C HIS A 448 12.39 -7.34 -22.52
N ASP A 449 11.10 -7.40 -22.24
CA ASP A 449 10.19 -8.33 -22.93
C ASP A 449 9.97 -7.92 -24.38
N MET A 450 9.77 -6.63 -24.64
CA MET A 450 9.45 -6.14 -25.97
C MET A 450 10.67 -5.75 -26.78
N LEU A 451 11.81 -5.32 -26.23
CA LEU A 451 13.00 -4.93 -27.00
C LEU A 451 14.20 -5.88 -26.82
N GLN A 452 14.14 -6.83 -25.88
CA GLN A 452 15.22 -7.80 -25.58
C GLN A 452 16.53 -7.11 -25.21
N ARG A 453 16.43 -5.95 -24.54
CA ARG A 453 17.57 -5.19 -24.01
C ARG A 453 17.16 -4.36 -22.82
N VAL A 454 18.14 -3.83 -22.10
CA VAL A 454 17.90 -2.80 -21.08
C VAL A 454 17.67 -1.43 -21.71
N PRO A 455 16.88 -0.54 -21.08
CA PRO A 455 16.75 0.85 -21.51
C PRO A 455 18.06 1.60 -21.31
N ASP A 456 18.37 2.53 -22.22
CA ASP A 456 19.46 3.47 -21.99
C ASP A 456 19.07 4.48 -20.89
N PRO A 457 20.03 5.13 -20.20
CA PRO A 457 19.72 6.02 -19.08
C PRO A 457 18.78 7.18 -19.43
N THR A 458 18.87 7.73 -20.64
CA THR A 458 18.04 8.87 -21.08
C THR A 458 16.62 8.40 -21.36
N GLY A 459 16.47 7.28 -22.07
CA GLY A 459 15.18 6.66 -22.34
C GLY A 459 14.48 6.25 -21.05
N LEU A 460 15.20 5.61 -20.13
CA LEU A 460 14.66 5.22 -18.82
C LEU A 460 14.12 6.44 -18.06
N GLN A 461 14.95 7.47 -17.88
CA GLN A 461 14.54 8.69 -17.17
C GLN A 461 13.33 9.37 -17.82
N THR A 462 13.32 9.48 -19.15
CA THR A 462 12.24 10.14 -19.89
C THR A 462 10.91 9.42 -19.69
N TRP A 463 10.88 8.11 -19.95
CA TRP A 463 9.65 7.33 -19.87
C TRP A 463 9.15 7.17 -18.43
N THR A 464 10.06 6.93 -17.49
CA THR A 464 9.72 6.90 -16.07
C THR A 464 9.11 8.23 -15.63
N SER A 465 9.67 9.37 -16.03
CA SER A 465 9.09 10.68 -15.70
C SER A 465 7.69 10.87 -16.30
N MET A 466 7.45 10.46 -17.55
CA MET A 466 6.14 10.57 -18.20
C MET A 466 5.07 9.71 -17.53
N ILE A 467 5.44 8.49 -17.11
CA ILE A 467 4.55 7.60 -16.36
C ILE A 467 4.32 8.16 -14.97
N LEU A 468 5.37 8.62 -14.27
CA LEU A 468 5.23 9.21 -12.94
C LEU A 468 4.27 10.39 -12.94
N THR A 469 4.38 11.34 -13.89
CA THR A 469 3.49 12.52 -13.92
C THR A 469 2.07 12.21 -14.41
N GLY A 470 1.82 10.98 -14.90
CA GLY A 470 0.53 10.62 -15.51
C GLY A 470 0.35 11.17 -16.93
N ALA A 471 1.39 11.76 -17.53
CA ALA A 471 1.36 12.22 -18.92
C ALA A 471 1.23 11.06 -19.92
N THR A 472 1.62 9.84 -19.53
CA THR A 472 1.50 8.64 -20.36
C THR A 472 1.10 7.43 -19.51
N PRO A 473 -0.03 6.76 -19.78
CA PRO A 473 -0.34 5.51 -19.10
C PRO A 473 0.60 4.39 -19.57
N ALA A 474 0.76 3.37 -18.72
CA ALA A 474 1.57 2.17 -18.99
C ALA A 474 1.32 1.57 -20.39
N SER A 475 0.04 1.42 -20.74
CA SER A 475 -0.42 0.86 -22.01
C SER A 475 0.01 1.68 -23.23
N ALA A 476 0.14 3.00 -23.08
CA ALA A 476 0.59 3.88 -24.16
C ALA A 476 2.10 3.71 -24.44
N LEU A 477 2.93 3.45 -23.43
CA LEU A 477 4.33 3.10 -23.64
C LEU A 477 4.47 1.75 -24.36
N GLY A 478 3.75 0.72 -23.90
CA GLY A 478 3.74 -0.58 -24.59
C GLY A 478 3.29 -0.43 -26.06
N THR A 479 2.27 0.38 -26.31
CA THR A 479 1.80 0.69 -27.67
C THR A 479 2.86 1.44 -28.48
N ALA A 480 3.53 2.44 -27.89
CA ALA A 480 4.59 3.19 -28.56
C ALA A 480 5.78 2.31 -28.94
N ILE A 481 6.17 1.39 -28.05
CA ILE A 481 7.21 0.39 -28.34
C ILE A 481 6.74 -0.55 -29.46
N ALA A 482 5.49 -1.04 -29.42
CA ALA A 482 4.95 -1.95 -30.44
C ALA A 482 4.95 -1.33 -31.86
N HIS A 483 4.82 -0.02 -31.98
CA HIS A 483 4.86 0.71 -33.25
C HIS A 483 6.24 1.30 -33.56
N SER A 484 7.24 1.07 -32.70
CA SER A 484 8.59 1.57 -32.92
C SER A 484 9.28 0.82 -34.05
N ARG A 485 10.12 1.52 -34.81
CA ARG A 485 10.92 0.93 -35.88
C ARG A 485 11.77 -0.24 -35.38
N GLU A 486 12.37 -0.09 -34.20
CA GLU A 486 13.20 -1.12 -33.57
C GLU A 486 12.41 -2.41 -33.33
N TYR A 487 11.26 -2.30 -32.66
CA TYR A 487 10.39 -3.43 -32.38
C TYR A 487 9.91 -4.11 -33.66
N VAL A 488 9.41 -3.30 -34.61
CA VAL A 488 8.85 -3.80 -35.87
C VAL A 488 9.93 -4.51 -36.70
N GLN A 489 11.13 -3.94 -36.82
CA GLN A 489 12.24 -4.59 -37.54
C GLN A 489 12.58 -5.94 -36.90
N ARG A 490 12.55 -6.04 -35.57
CA ARG A 490 12.78 -7.31 -34.88
C ARG A 490 11.69 -8.32 -35.19
N ARG A 491 10.42 -7.96 -35.08
CA ARG A 491 9.28 -8.85 -35.38
C ARG A 491 9.26 -9.31 -36.83
N VAL A 492 9.60 -8.43 -37.78
CA VAL A 492 9.76 -8.78 -39.20
C VAL A 492 10.91 -9.78 -39.39
N THR A 493 12.06 -9.53 -38.75
CA THR A 493 13.22 -10.42 -38.82
C THR A 493 12.91 -11.79 -38.22
N GLU A 494 12.28 -11.83 -37.05
CA GLU A 494 11.82 -13.06 -36.39
C GLU A 494 10.87 -13.85 -37.29
N ALA A 495 9.88 -13.20 -37.92
CA ALA A 495 8.97 -13.87 -38.85
C ALA A 495 9.70 -14.54 -40.03
N TYR A 496 10.73 -13.89 -40.57
CA TYR A 496 11.57 -14.44 -41.64
C TYR A 496 12.41 -15.64 -41.17
N VAL A 497 13.04 -15.52 -40.00
CA VAL A 497 13.88 -16.58 -39.43
C VAL A 497 13.02 -17.80 -39.06
N GLU A 498 11.87 -17.58 -38.43
CA GLU A 498 10.94 -18.65 -38.04
C GLU A 498 10.38 -19.40 -39.26
N VAL A 499 9.93 -18.68 -40.29
CA VAL A 499 9.23 -19.29 -41.44
C VAL A 499 10.20 -19.79 -42.52
N LEU A 500 11.25 -19.03 -42.82
CA LEU A 500 12.17 -19.32 -43.91
C LEU A 500 13.58 -19.69 -43.44
N GLY A 501 13.89 -19.68 -42.14
CA GLY A 501 15.23 -20.04 -41.64
C GLY A 501 16.34 -19.09 -42.08
N ARG A 502 16.00 -17.86 -42.50
CA ARG A 502 16.94 -16.81 -42.92
C ARG A 502 16.35 -15.43 -42.62
N GLY A 503 17.21 -14.42 -42.48
CA GLY A 503 16.75 -13.03 -42.38
C GLY A 503 16.18 -12.48 -43.71
N PRO A 504 15.39 -11.38 -43.63
CA PRO A 504 15.01 -10.62 -44.81
C PRO A 504 16.24 -9.93 -45.43
N ASP A 505 16.20 -9.67 -46.73
CA ASP A 505 17.17 -8.77 -47.34
C ASP A 505 16.94 -7.32 -46.87
N PRO A 506 17.93 -6.42 -46.96
CA PRO A 506 17.80 -5.07 -46.43
C PRO A 506 16.63 -4.26 -47.00
N GLN A 507 16.31 -4.44 -48.30
CA GLN A 507 15.21 -3.74 -48.94
C GLN A 507 13.86 -4.31 -48.48
N GLY A 508 13.74 -5.63 -48.43
CA GLY A 508 12.55 -6.32 -47.92
C GLY A 508 12.24 -5.95 -46.47
N LEU A 509 13.27 -5.92 -45.61
CA LEU A 509 13.14 -5.49 -44.22
C LEU A 509 12.58 -4.08 -44.13
N GLU A 510 13.14 -3.13 -44.90
CA GLU A 510 12.69 -1.73 -44.86
C GLU A 510 11.24 -1.59 -45.31
N VAL A 511 10.88 -2.17 -46.45
CA VAL A 511 9.53 -2.08 -47.01
C VAL A 511 8.50 -2.65 -46.04
N GLN A 512 8.77 -3.82 -45.48
CA GLN A 512 7.84 -4.47 -44.56
C GLN A 512 7.73 -3.74 -43.24
N THR A 513 8.85 -3.21 -42.73
CA THR A 513 8.85 -2.39 -41.52
C THR A 513 7.94 -1.18 -41.69
N LEU A 514 8.06 -0.46 -42.81
CA LEU A 514 7.23 0.71 -43.09
C LEU A 514 5.75 0.36 -43.26
N GLU A 515 5.44 -0.75 -43.93
CA GLU A 515 4.05 -1.21 -44.09
C GLU A 515 3.42 -1.65 -42.77
N VAL A 516 4.21 -2.27 -41.87
CA VAL A 516 3.75 -2.63 -40.52
C VAL A 516 3.53 -1.39 -39.66
N MET A 517 4.49 -0.46 -39.64
CA MET A 517 4.33 0.82 -38.92
C MET A 517 3.15 1.65 -39.44
N ALA A 518 2.82 1.56 -40.72
CA ALA A 518 1.69 2.25 -41.33
C ALA A 518 0.33 1.55 -41.09
N GLY A 519 0.30 0.41 -40.39
CA GLY A 519 -0.91 -0.40 -40.16
C GLY A 519 -1.48 -1.05 -41.42
N ARG A 520 -0.73 -1.04 -42.53
CA ARG A 520 -1.14 -1.66 -43.80
C ARG A 520 -0.79 -3.15 -43.87
N LEU A 521 0.16 -3.57 -43.04
CA LEU A 521 0.60 -4.94 -42.90
C LEU A 521 0.66 -5.30 -41.43
N ARG A 522 0.14 -6.47 -41.11
CA ARG A 522 0.28 -7.11 -39.80
C ARG A 522 1.45 -8.10 -39.85
N VAL A 523 2.22 -8.27 -38.78
CA VAL A 523 3.35 -9.22 -38.78
C VAL A 523 2.84 -10.65 -39.04
N GLU A 524 1.62 -10.93 -38.62
CA GLU A 524 0.86 -12.16 -38.81
C GLU A 524 0.52 -12.36 -40.29
N ASP A 525 0.09 -11.29 -40.96
CA ASP A 525 -0.18 -11.29 -42.39
C ASP A 525 1.14 -11.50 -43.17
N LEU A 526 2.25 -10.93 -42.71
CA LEU A 526 3.57 -11.19 -43.26
C LEU A 526 3.95 -12.67 -43.11
N ARG A 527 3.81 -13.27 -41.92
CA ARG A 527 4.05 -14.71 -41.71
C ARG A 527 3.22 -15.56 -42.68
N GLY A 528 1.93 -15.25 -42.83
CA GLY A 528 1.05 -15.92 -43.79
C GLY A 528 1.53 -15.81 -45.23
N ARG A 529 2.02 -14.62 -45.66
CA ARG A 529 2.61 -14.40 -47.00
C ARG A 529 3.90 -15.20 -47.19
N LEU A 530 4.76 -15.26 -46.17
CA LEU A 530 6.00 -16.03 -46.22
C LEU A 530 5.73 -17.53 -46.33
N ILE A 531 4.76 -18.05 -45.59
CA ILE A 531 4.34 -19.45 -45.68
C ILE A 531 3.75 -19.74 -47.06
N ALA A 532 2.93 -18.84 -47.62
CA ALA A 532 2.33 -19.02 -48.94
C ALA A 532 3.31 -18.92 -50.13
N SER A 533 4.57 -18.55 -49.89
CA SER A 533 5.58 -18.27 -50.92
C SER A 533 6.09 -19.53 -51.63
N ASP A 534 6.66 -19.35 -52.83
CA ASP A 534 7.36 -20.42 -53.54
C ASP A 534 8.55 -20.96 -52.76
N GLU A 535 9.30 -20.09 -52.08
CA GLU A 535 10.46 -20.51 -51.29
C GLU A 535 10.06 -21.47 -50.17
N TYR A 536 9.02 -21.12 -49.40
CA TYR A 536 8.54 -21.99 -48.33
C TYR A 536 8.02 -23.32 -48.89
N TYR A 537 7.26 -23.28 -49.99
CA TYR A 537 6.72 -24.46 -50.66
C TYR A 537 7.82 -25.41 -51.15
N LEU A 538 8.87 -24.87 -51.79
CA LEU A 538 10.02 -25.65 -52.25
C LEU A 538 10.79 -26.24 -51.07
N ARG A 539 11.03 -25.48 -50.00
CA ARG A 539 11.65 -25.97 -48.76
C ARG A 539 10.82 -27.05 -48.06
N ALA A 540 9.51 -27.00 -48.20
CA ALA A 540 8.62 -28.04 -47.69
C ALA A 540 8.64 -29.33 -48.53
N GLY A 541 9.40 -29.39 -49.63
CA GLY A 541 9.51 -30.56 -50.51
C GLY A 541 8.76 -30.42 -51.83
N GLY A 542 8.23 -29.23 -52.15
CA GLY A 542 7.70 -28.93 -53.48
C GLY A 542 6.38 -29.64 -53.84
N THR A 543 5.68 -30.22 -52.85
CA THR A 543 4.36 -30.85 -53.03
C THR A 543 3.33 -30.26 -52.06
N SER A 544 2.06 -30.18 -52.45
CA SER A 544 0.99 -29.69 -51.56
C SER A 544 0.86 -30.49 -50.26
N THR A 545 1.14 -31.80 -50.31
CA THR A 545 1.10 -32.67 -49.12
C THR A 545 2.20 -32.28 -48.14
N ALA A 546 3.44 -32.21 -48.60
CA ALA A 546 4.58 -31.89 -47.73
C ALA A 546 4.54 -30.43 -47.24
N TYR A 547 4.01 -29.52 -48.09
CA TYR A 547 3.66 -28.15 -47.72
C TYR A 547 2.68 -28.08 -46.55
N VAL A 548 1.56 -28.80 -46.62
CA VAL A 548 0.56 -28.79 -45.54
C VAL A 548 1.13 -29.38 -44.25
N GLN A 549 1.92 -30.46 -44.33
CA GLN A 549 2.56 -31.02 -43.14
C GLN A 549 3.52 -30.05 -42.48
N ARG A 550 4.36 -29.35 -43.27
CA ARG A 550 5.28 -28.35 -42.71
C ARG A 550 4.54 -27.16 -42.11
N LEU A 551 3.52 -26.65 -42.79
CA LEU A 551 2.60 -25.61 -42.29
C LEU A 551 2.05 -25.96 -40.90
N TYR A 552 1.62 -27.21 -40.69
CA TYR A 552 1.08 -27.66 -39.40
C TYR A 552 2.15 -27.70 -38.31
N ARG A 553 3.36 -28.18 -38.62
CA ARG A 553 4.48 -28.14 -37.66
C ARG A 553 4.86 -26.72 -37.28
N ASP A 554 4.93 -25.82 -38.26
CA ASP A 554 5.43 -24.46 -38.04
C ASP A 554 4.35 -23.58 -37.35
N ILE A 555 3.05 -23.79 -37.61
CA ILE A 555 1.97 -23.01 -36.96
C ILE A 555 1.44 -23.68 -35.68
N LEU A 556 1.18 -24.99 -35.71
CA LEU A 556 0.45 -25.71 -34.65
C LEU A 556 1.35 -26.63 -33.82
N HIS A 557 2.65 -26.71 -34.12
CA HIS A 557 3.61 -27.57 -33.41
C HIS A 557 3.25 -29.07 -33.41
N ARG A 558 2.51 -29.53 -34.43
CA ARG A 558 2.15 -30.94 -34.65
C ARG A 558 2.08 -31.31 -36.12
N GLU A 559 2.01 -32.60 -36.42
CA GLU A 559 1.70 -33.08 -37.78
C GLU A 559 0.19 -32.89 -38.09
N ALA A 560 -0.10 -32.68 -39.37
CA ALA A 560 -1.46 -32.69 -39.90
C ALA A 560 -1.98 -34.13 -40.02
N ALA A 561 -3.22 -34.35 -39.59
CA ALA A 561 -3.92 -35.60 -39.83
C ALA A 561 -4.19 -35.80 -41.33
N ALA A 562 -4.35 -37.05 -41.77
CA ALA A 562 -4.58 -37.36 -43.18
C ALA A 562 -5.81 -36.64 -43.77
N SER A 563 -6.87 -36.45 -42.97
CA SER A 563 -8.07 -35.69 -43.36
C SER A 563 -7.79 -34.20 -43.54
N GLU A 564 -6.97 -33.61 -42.66
CA GLU A 564 -6.55 -32.20 -42.75
C GLU A 564 -5.70 -31.97 -43.99
N VAL A 565 -4.76 -32.88 -44.27
CA VAL A 565 -3.96 -32.86 -45.50
C VAL A 565 -4.85 -32.91 -46.74
N ALA A 566 -5.78 -33.88 -46.81
CA ALA A 566 -6.68 -34.03 -47.94
C ALA A 566 -7.55 -32.77 -48.17
N PHE A 567 -8.08 -32.19 -47.09
CA PHE A 567 -8.87 -30.97 -47.13
C PHE A 567 -8.06 -29.79 -47.68
N TRP A 568 -6.87 -29.55 -47.14
CA TRP A 568 -6.05 -28.42 -47.56
C TRP A 568 -5.47 -28.60 -48.96
N VAL A 569 -5.07 -29.82 -49.37
CA VAL A 569 -4.59 -30.09 -50.73
C VAL A 569 -5.69 -29.79 -51.76
N SER A 570 -6.94 -30.21 -51.50
CA SER A 570 -8.09 -29.89 -52.34
C SER A 570 -8.36 -28.38 -52.40
N THR A 571 -8.30 -27.71 -51.25
CA THR A 571 -8.51 -26.26 -51.15
C THR A 571 -7.41 -25.49 -51.89
N ILE A 572 -6.16 -25.91 -51.79
CA ILE A 572 -5.02 -25.30 -52.51
C ILE A 572 -5.23 -25.41 -54.02
N GLY A 573 -5.73 -26.55 -54.51
CA GLY A 573 -6.02 -26.76 -55.94
C GLY A 573 -7.11 -25.85 -56.50
N THR A 574 -8.00 -25.33 -55.64
CA THR A 574 -9.15 -24.52 -56.07
C THR A 574 -9.03 -23.03 -55.71
N ARG A 575 -8.40 -22.70 -54.59
CA ARG A 575 -8.30 -21.34 -54.03
C ARG A 575 -6.86 -20.81 -53.95
N GLY A 576 -5.87 -21.62 -54.34
CA GLY A 576 -4.46 -21.27 -54.28
C GLY A 576 -3.82 -21.50 -52.90
N ARG A 577 -2.48 -21.37 -52.85
CA ARG A 577 -1.67 -21.74 -51.67
C ARG A 577 -1.91 -20.90 -50.43
N SER A 578 -2.38 -19.66 -50.55
CA SER A 578 -2.61 -18.75 -49.43
C SER A 578 -3.80 -19.13 -48.55
N ALA A 579 -4.73 -19.95 -49.06
CA ALA A 579 -5.92 -20.36 -48.32
C ALA A 579 -5.57 -21.21 -47.08
N ALA A 580 -4.60 -22.12 -47.19
CA ALA A 580 -4.18 -22.99 -46.10
C ALA A 580 -3.54 -22.24 -44.91
N PRO A 581 -2.50 -21.41 -45.08
CA PRO A 581 -1.90 -20.67 -43.97
C PRO A 581 -2.89 -19.72 -43.30
N SER A 582 -3.75 -19.05 -44.07
CA SER A 582 -4.79 -18.20 -43.49
C SER A 582 -5.76 -19.01 -42.62
N GLY A 583 -6.24 -20.15 -43.09
CA GLY A 583 -7.21 -20.95 -42.33
C GLY A 583 -6.63 -21.59 -41.07
N VAL A 584 -5.38 -22.05 -41.13
CA VAL A 584 -4.70 -22.65 -39.97
C VAL A 584 -4.29 -21.58 -38.95
N TRP A 585 -3.78 -20.43 -39.40
CA TRP A 585 -3.33 -19.36 -38.51
C TRP A 585 -4.46 -18.76 -37.66
N TRP A 586 -5.63 -18.55 -38.25
CA TRP A 586 -6.80 -17.98 -37.57
C TRP A 586 -7.68 -19.04 -36.87
N SER A 587 -7.18 -20.27 -36.71
CA SER A 587 -7.88 -21.33 -35.98
C SER A 587 -7.84 -21.13 -34.47
N LEU A 588 -8.78 -21.76 -33.76
CA LEU A 588 -8.79 -21.76 -32.28
C LEU A 588 -7.54 -22.41 -31.68
N GLU A 589 -7.04 -23.47 -32.31
CA GLU A 589 -5.82 -24.17 -31.87
C GLU A 589 -4.59 -23.25 -31.96
N SER A 590 -4.43 -22.56 -33.08
CA SER A 590 -3.39 -21.53 -33.25
C SER A 590 -3.54 -20.40 -32.22
N ALA A 591 -4.76 -19.92 -32.00
CA ALA A 591 -5.03 -18.88 -31.01
C ALA A 591 -4.62 -19.30 -29.59
N GLN A 592 -4.89 -20.55 -29.18
CA GLN A 592 -4.46 -21.08 -27.88
C GLN A 592 -2.93 -21.13 -27.77
N ILE A 593 -2.22 -21.52 -28.82
CA ILE A 593 -0.74 -21.50 -28.84
C ILE A 593 -0.22 -20.08 -28.64
N ARG A 594 -0.73 -19.10 -29.40
CA ARG A 594 -0.26 -17.70 -29.32
C ARG A 594 -0.60 -17.03 -27.98
N VAL A 595 -1.78 -17.32 -27.42
CA VAL A 595 -2.12 -16.88 -26.06
C VAL A 595 -1.15 -17.47 -25.04
N THR A 596 -0.78 -18.74 -25.19
CA THR A 596 0.19 -19.39 -24.30
C THR A 596 1.57 -18.73 -24.39
N GLU A 597 2.08 -18.50 -25.60
CA GLU A 597 3.37 -17.82 -25.81
C GLU A 597 3.38 -16.42 -25.19
N MET A 598 2.30 -15.64 -25.40
CA MET A 598 2.15 -14.30 -24.82
C MET A 598 2.17 -14.34 -23.29
N TYR A 599 1.43 -15.27 -22.70
CA TYR A 599 1.39 -15.43 -21.24
C TYR A 599 2.76 -15.81 -20.68
N VAL A 600 3.50 -16.69 -21.34
CA VAL A 600 4.85 -17.07 -20.89
C VAL A 600 5.80 -15.89 -20.98
N ILE A 601 5.78 -15.13 -22.08
CA ILE A 601 6.68 -13.98 -22.29
C ILE A 601 6.39 -12.85 -21.30
N TYR A 602 5.12 -12.44 -21.19
CA TYR A 602 4.76 -11.23 -20.46
C TYR A 602 4.33 -11.50 -19.02
N LEU A 603 3.78 -12.67 -18.70
CA LEU A 603 3.27 -12.99 -17.36
C LEU A 603 4.10 -14.08 -16.65
N GLY A 604 5.00 -14.77 -17.35
CA GLY A 604 5.87 -15.79 -16.77
C GLY A 604 5.16 -17.10 -16.39
N ARG A 605 3.93 -17.31 -16.86
CA ARG A 605 3.14 -18.53 -16.59
C ARG A 605 2.31 -18.93 -17.81
N GLY A 606 1.65 -20.08 -17.74
CA GLY A 606 0.63 -20.46 -18.71
C GLY A 606 -0.75 -19.83 -18.41
N PRO A 607 -1.60 -19.69 -19.43
CA PRO A 607 -2.99 -19.27 -19.26
C PRO A 607 -3.82 -20.34 -18.53
N ASP A 608 -4.67 -19.88 -17.62
CA ASP A 608 -5.71 -20.70 -16.99
C ASP A 608 -6.94 -20.85 -17.94
N PRO A 609 -7.92 -21.72 -17.62
CA PRO A 609 -9.09 -21.94 -18.47
C PRO A 609 -9.88 -20.67 -18.79
N THR A 610 -9.98 -19.73 -17.84
CA THR A 610 -10.64 -18.44 -18.04
C THR A 610 -9.82 -17.58 -19.00
N GLY A 611 -8.49 -17.53 -18.81
CA GLY A 611 -7.56 -16.86 -19.72
C GLY A 611 -7.72 -17.34 -21.16
N PHE A 612 -7.80 -18.65 -21.40
CA PHE A 612 -8.07 -19.17 -22.74
C PHE A 612 -9.43 -18.76 -23.31
N ALA A 613 -10.49 -18.91 -22.50
CA ALA A 613 -11.85 -18.60 -22.92
C ALA A 613 -12.02 -17.12 -23.28
N THR A 614 -11.27 -16.23 -22.63
CA THR A 614 -11.26 -14.79 -22.92
C THR A 614 -10.36 -14.44 -24.11
N TRP A 615 -9.10 -14.87 -24.07
CA TRP A 615 -8.08 -14.30 -24.96
C TRP A 615 -7.96 -15.01 -26.31
N ALA A 616 -8.29 -16.30 -26.43
CA ALA A 616 -8.19 -16.98 -27.71
C ALA A 616 -9.23 -16.45 -28.73
N PRO A 617 -10.53 -16.27 -28.39
CA PRO A 617 -11.48 -15.61 -29.29
C PRO A 617 -11.12 -14.15 -29.59
N TYR A 618 -10.61 -13.42 -28.59
CA TYR A 618 -10.15 -12.05 -28.76
C TYR A 618 -9.00 -11.96 -29.77
N TRP A 619 -8.01 -12.85 -29.67
CA TRP A 619 -6.89 -12.92 -30.60
C TRP A 619 -7.33 -13.25 -32.03
N ILE A 620 -8.28 -14.17 -32.23
CA ILE A 620 -8.80 -14.51 -33.57
C ILE A 620 -9.40 -13.28 -34.26
N THR A 621 -10.05 -12.40 -33.49
CA THR A 621 -10.74 -11.23 -34.02
C THR A 621 -9.79 -10.04 -34.19
N ASN A 622 -8.86 -9.83 -33.25
CA ASN A 622 -8.08 -8.60 -33.15
C ASN A 622 -6.58 -8.78 -33.48
N GLY A 623 -6.06 -10.01 -33.46
CA GLY A 623 -4.66 -10.33 -33.71
C GLY A 623 -3.74 -10.18 -32.50
N GLU A 624 -2.45 -10.39 -32.74
CA GLU A 624 -1.41 -10.48 -31.70
C GLU A 624 -1.14 -9.13 -31.02
N ASP A 625 -1.10 -8.04 -31.78
CA ASP A 625 -0.80 -6.70 -31.25
C ASP A 625 -1.86 -6.22 -30.25
N ALA A 626 -3.14 -6.46 -30.54
CA ALA A 626 -4.23 -6.12 -29.63
C ALA A 626 -4.19 -6.98 -28.35
N LEU A 627 -3.91 -8.28 -28.48
CA LEU A 627 -3.70 -9.15 -27.32
C LEU A 627 -2.55 -8.65 -26.45
N ARG A 628 -1.41 -8.30 -27.07
CA ARG A 628 -0.23 -7.79 -26.37
C ARG A 628 -0.55 -6.51 -25.61
N ALA A 629 -1.23 -5.56 -26.25
CA ALA A 629 -1.63 -4.30 -25.62
C ALA A 629 -2.53 -4.54 -24.39
N GLY A 630 -3.42 -5.54 -24.45
CA GLY A 630 -4.23 -5.96 -23.30
C GLY A 630 -3.39 -6.57 -22.17
N VAL A 631 -2.44 -7.45 -22.50
CA VAL A 631 -1.60 -8.15 -21.51
C VAL A 631 -0.62 -7.19 -20.83
N VAL A 632 0.13 -6.37 -21.57
CA VAL A 632 1.10 -5.43 -21.00
C VAL A 632 0.45 -4.28 -20.22
N GLY A 633 -0.85 -4.05 -20.43
CA GLY A 633 -1.66 -3.10 -19.65
C GLY A 633 -2.32 -3.72 -18.42
N SER A 634 -2.14 -5.02 -18.15
CA SER A 634 -2.79 -5.72 -17.04
C SER A 634 -2.10 -5.48 -15.68
N GLU A 635 -2.88 -5.59 -14.61
CA GLU A 635 -2.34 -5.58 -13.23
C GLU A 635 -1.30 -6.69 -13.00
N GLU A 636 -1.49 -7.83 -13.65
CA GLU A 636 -0.58 -8.96 -13.53
C GLU A 636 0.79 -8.66 -14.14
N TYR A 637 0.82 -8.01 -15.32
CA TYR A 637 2.07 -7.55 -15.91
C TYR A 637 2.78 -6.53 -15.01
N LEU A 638 2.00 -5.61 -14.43
CA LEU A 638 2.51 -4.62 -13.50
C LEU A 638 3.14 -5.26 -12.26
N ALA A 639 2.48 -6.27 -11.67
CA ALA A 639 2.95 -7.01 -10.51
C ALA A 639 4.25 -7.79 -10.78
N ARG A 640 4.49 -8.21 -12.02
CA ARG A 640 5.75 -8.87 -12.44
C ARG A 640 6.90 -7.87 -12.63
N SER A 641 6.60 -6.63 -13.00
CA SER A 641 7.62 -5.64 -13.40
C SER A 641 8.78 -5.39 -12.38
N PRO A 642 8.59 -5.50 -11.04
CA PRO A 642 9.69 -5.36 -10.08
C PRO A 642 10.82 -6.39 -10.24
N GLN A 643 10.57 -7.54 -10.88
CA GLN A 643 11.59 -8.56 -11.15
C GLN A 643 12.71 -8.08 -12.08
N PHE A 644 12.49 -6.96 -12.78
CA PHE A 644 13.45 -6.37 -13.72
C PHE A 644 14.28 -5.23 -13.10
N MET A 645 14.18 -5.06 -11.79
CA MET A 645 15.07 -4.19 -11.03
C MET A 645 16.41 -4.89 -10.78
N PRO A 646 17.53 -4.15 -10.80
CA PRO A 646 18.88 -4.70 -10.62
C PRO A 646 19.17 -5.24 -9.22
#